data_AF-A0A920I7G1-F1
#
_entry.id   AF-A0A920I7G1-F1
#
_cell.length_a   1.000
_cell.length_b   1.000
_cell.length_c   1.000
_cell.angle_alpha   90.00
_cell.angle_beta   90.00
_cell.angle_gamma   90.00
#
_symmetry.space_group_name_H-M   'P 1'
#
loop_
_entity.id
_entity.type
_entity.pdbx_description
1 polymer ?
#
loop_
_entity_poly.entity_id
_entity_poly.type
_entity_poly.pdbx_seq_one_letter_code
_entity_poly.pdbx_strand_id
1 'polypeptide(L)'
;MRADKVIYNQSADIGNAYGNVTVTTEDGITTKADKLQLNENFKNIVASPLLTILSDGSRFRAQSGERKEGIKAVYNNGVFSPCICDYEAGETPIWDLRSSKIFHDYQANTIRHENVRMHILGLPFIFLPWIAHPDPSINRRSGLLIPEFKFSEDTGTVVNSPIFVVLDETSDVEFRPNMTANRGNILETRYRKLWDKTDLNATIFTGYVSTFDKNREDVSAANIKMDSSIQDGWRINLDFKKSSQDTFLRRYDLDDETAFRSEFSGNKTTNNSHYHVEFSEVQNLTDTSTERNSPITLPSITVEKTGKGFIEGHILKTKIHANHIWQDLGHDVSRWNIQQTNFNSHENKLGIFENEIGYLGSIYQVNKRNDGFTNTGEVIRANIHASSVWRRYYNYTVNKKSLIFEPKIKLTFIGGDDKNNDIPNRDSSDFRIDSANMFLTNRFQGYDYVLPGARADIGLSAFTNSKILGSLHGFAGVSRRHTGEVPSGLTAGNDKDLSDYVATVSAEKENLYVLSWSGRINSTSSNVDESRTKFSTNILNTKLTVAHTQLTQNYFTSADGDLEEATVSVSQSLNNNINLRASQNWDLSNSMVSRDKSSFIISWSDGLQDCLALSLRYERDPESDRDIKITETYQILLNFKYLGGVLMK
;
A
#
# COMPACT_ATOMS: atom_id res chain seq x y z
N MET A 1 42.92 9.97 -28.13
CA MET A 1 42.56 11.19 -28.89
C MET A 1 42.59 10.88 -30.38
N ARG A 2 41.69 11.48 -31.16
CA ARG A 2 41.70 11.51 -32.65
C ARG A 2 41.54 12.96 -33.11
N ALA A 3 42.23 13.35 -34.18
CA ALA A 3 42.14 14.70 -34.79
C ALA A 3 42.71 14.66 -36.22
N ASP A 4 42.36 15.64 -37.04
CA ASP A 4 42.88 15.76 -38.41
C ASP A 4 44.37 16.18 -38.41
N LYS A 5 44.77 17.03 -37.46
CA LYS A 5 46.16 17.48 -37.30
C LYS A 5 46.53 17.63 -35.83
N VAL A 6 47.68 17.09 -35.44
CA VAL A 6 48.27 17.27 -34.09
C VAL A 6 49.68 17.84 -34.22
N ILE A 7 49.96 18.91 -33.49
CA ILE A 7 51.27 19.57 -33.40
C ILE A 7 51.69 19.56 -31.93
N TYR A 8 52.82 18.92 -31.61
CA TYR A 8 53.39 18.96 -30.26
C TYR A 8 54.66 19.81 -30.25
N ASN A 9 54.69 20.83 -29.38
CA ASN A 9 55.86 21.66 -29.13
C ASN A 9 56.53 21.19 -27.84
N GLN A 10 57.65 20.47 -27.99
CA GLN A 10 58.41 19.89 -26.87
C GLN A 10 59.00 20.94 -25.93
N SER A 11 59.42 22.11 -26.42
CA SER A 11 60.08 23.12 -25.57
C SER A 11 59.10 23.88 -24.67
N ALA A 12 57.85 24.03 -25.14
CA ALA A 12 56.78 24.67 -24.38
C ALA A 12 55.90 23.67 -23.60
N ASP A 13 56.07 22.36 -23.85
CA ASP A 13 55.18 21.29 -23.40
C ASP A 13 53.70 21.56 -23.75
N ILE A 14 53.44 21.97 -25.00
CA ILE A 14 52.09 22.29 -25.50
C ILE A 14 51.78 21.42 -26.71
N GLY A 15 50.70 20.65 -26.62
CA GLY A 15 50.09 19.94 -27.75
C GLY A 15 48.89 20.72 -28.30
N ASN A 16 48.80 20.89 -29.61
CA ASN A 16 47.65 21.49 -30.29
C ASN A 16 47.06 20.50 -31.30
N ALA A 17 45.77 20.23 -31.20
CA ALA A 17 45.00 19.43 -32.13
C ALA A 17 43.97 20.31 -32.87
N TYR A 18 43.81 20.07 -34.17
CA TYR A 18 42.92 20.83 -35.05
C TYR A 18 42.12 19.88 -35.94
N GLY A 19 40.84 20.21 -36.14
CA GLY A 19 39.91 19.49 -37.02
C GLY A 19 39.42 18.18 -36.41
N ASN A 20 38.09 18.04 -36.31
CA ASN A 20 37.39 16.83 -35.84
C ASN A 20 38.00 16.20 -34.58
N VAL A 21 38.45 17.04 -33.62
CA VAL A 21 39.15 16.55 -32.44
C VAL A 21 38.15 15.80 -31.56
N THR A 22 38.46 14.55 -31.24
CA THR A 22 37.69 13.71 -30.31
C THR A 22 38.60 13.14 -29.24
N VAL A 23 38.24 13.39 -27.98
CA VAL A 23 38.91 12.85 -26.79
C VAL A 23 37.89 12.05 -26.00
N THR A 24 38.19 10.79 -25.74
CA THR A 24 37.40 9.94 -24.85
C THR A 24 38.29 9.58 -23.67
N THR A 25 37.77 9.80 -22.47
CA THR A 25 38.44 9.49 -21.20
C THR A 25 38.08 8.08 -20.74
N GLU A 26 38.82 7.53 -19.77
CA GLU A 26 38.55 6.19 -19.21
C GLU A 26 37.15 6.10 -18.57
N ASP A 27 36.66 7.21 -18.01
CA ASP A 27 35.32 7.33 -17.40
C ASP A 27 34.16 7.32 -18.43
N GLY A 28 34.46 7.14 -19.73
CA GLY A 28 33.47 7.13 -20.81
C GLY A 28 33.03 8.51 -21.30
N ILE A 29 33.52 9.60 -20.70
CA ILE A 29 33.21 10.97 -21.14
C ILE A 29 33.91 11.25 -22.47
N THR A 30 33.15 11.69 -23.47
CA THR A 30 33.65 12.02 -24.82
C THR A 30 33.49 13.50 -25.11
N THR A 31 34.60 14.18 -25.39
CA THR A 31 34.64 15.59 -25.81
C THR A 31 35.03 15.70 -27.28
N LYS A 32 34.21 16.38 -28.07
CA LYS A 32 34.46 16.78 -29.46
C LYS A 32 34.77 18.27 -29.53
N ALA A 33 35.74 18.68 -30.34
CA ALA A 33 36.12 20.09 -30.50
C ALA A 33 36.78 20.37 -31.86
N ASP A 34 36.75 21.64 -32.32
CA ASP A 34 37.45 22.03 -33.55
C ASP A 34 38.94 22.28 -33.29
N LYS A 35 39.25 22.90 -32.15
CA LYS A 35 40.61 23.11 -31.66
C LYS A 35 40.70 22.66 -30.22
N LEU A 36 41.79 21.96 -29.91
CA LEU A 36 42.09 21.51 -28.56
C LEU A 36 43.58 21.72 -28.26
N GLN A 37 43.87 22.35 -27.14
CA GLN A 37 45.21 22.55 -26.62
C GLN A 37 45.39 21.73 -25.34
N LEU A 38 46.50 21.00 -25.25
CA LEU A 38 46.93 20.26 -24.08
C LEU A 38 48.18 20.91 -23.51
N ASN A 39 48.23 21.13 -22.20
CA ASN A 39 49.40 21.60 -21.46
C ASN A 39 49.48 20.94 -20.08
N GLU A 40 50.51 21.28 -19.29
CA GLU A 40 50.74 20.74 -17.95
C GLU A 40 50.86 19.19 -17.96
N ASN A 41 51.79 18.63 -18.74
CA ASN A 41 51.92 17.18 -18.97
C ASN A 41 50.63 16.54 -19.52
N PHE A 42 49.94 17.24 -20.43
CA PHE A 42 48.67 16.83 -21.04
C PHE A 42 47.47 16.69 -20.06
N LYS A 43 47.59 17.14 -18.82
CA LYS A 43 46.52 17.05 -17.80
C LYS A 43 45.52 18.19 -17.85
N ASN A 44 45.89 19.31 -18.47
CA ASN A 44 45.01 20.45 -18.67
C ASN A 44 44.64 20.59 -20.16
N ILE A 45 43.34 20.66 -20.42
CA ILE A 45 42.74 20.62 -21.76
C ILE A 45 41.94 21.90 -21.96
N VAL A 46 42.29 22.69 -22.97
CA VAL A 46 41.52 23.86 -23.41
C VAL A 46 40.95 23.56 -24.79
N ALA A 47 39.62 23.59 -24.93
CA ALA A 47 38.93 23.29 -26.18
C ALA A 47 38.00 24.42 -26.60
N SER A 48 37.85 24.65 -27.91
CA SER A 48 36.97 25.70 -28.46
C SER A 48 36.64 25.48 -29.95
N PRO A 49 35.36 25.62 -30.35
CA PRO A 49 34.17 25.26 -29.56
C PRO A 49 34.20 23.78 -29.18
N LEU A 50 33.38 23.38 -28.21
CA LEU A 50 33.36 21.99 -27.75
C LEU A 50 31.95 21.46 -27.46
N LEU A 51 31.80 20.15 -27.63
CA LEU A 51 30.67 19.33 -27.22
C LEU A 51 31.18 18.18 -26.35
N THR A 52 30.78 18.12 -25.08
CA THR A 52 31.09 17.02 -24.17
C THR A 52 29.86 16.18 -23.92
N ILE A 53 29.99 14.86 -24.01
CA ILE A 53 28.96 13.86 -23.75
C ILE A 53 29.41 13.06 -22.53
N LEU A 54 28.59 13.04 -21.47
CA LEU A 54 28.80 12.30 -20.24
C LEU A 54 28.44 10.80 -20.43
N SER A 55 28.81 9.98 -19.45
CA SER A 55 28.61 8.52 -19.46
C SER A 55 27.13 8.10 -19.49
N ASP A 56 26.23 8.94 -18.98
CA ASP A 56 24.77 8.75 -18.96
C ASP A 56 24.07 9.28 -20.23
N GLY A 57 24.84 9.86 -21.17
CA GLY A 57 24.33 10.49 -22.39
C GLY A 57 24.07 11.99 -22.29
N SER A 58 24.16 12.61 -21.09
CA SER A 58 23.98 14.04 -20.89
C SER A 58 25.04 14.86 -21.64
N ARG A 59 24.69 16.07 -22.10
CA ARG A 59 25.56 16.85 -23.01
C ARG A 59 25.83 18.27 -22.51
N PHE A 60 27.06 18.73 -22.73
CA PHE A 60 27.48 20.14 -22.61
C PHE A 60 27.96 20.66 -23.95
N ARG A 61 27.36 21.74 -24.46
CA ARG A 61 27.89 22.49 -25.61
C ARG A 61 28.40 23.84 -25.13
N ALA A 62 29.63 24.23 -25.47
CA ALA A 62 30.21 25.48 -25.01
C ALA A 62 31.09 26.15 -26.06
N GLN A 63 31.22 27.47 -25.98
CA GLN A 63 32.09 28.26 -26.87
C GLN A 63 33.57 28.00 -26.58
N SER A 64 33.90 27.83 -25.31
CA SER A 64 35.21 27.37 -24.86
C SER A 64 35.06 26.61 -23.55
N GLY A 65 36.04 25.77 -23.25
CA GLY A 65 36.11 25.12 -21.95
C GLY A 65 37.51 24.68 -21.61
N GLU A 66 37.76 24.62 -20.31
CA GLU A 66 39.02 24.20 -19.71
C GLU A 66 38.72 23.04 -18.76
N ARG A 67 39.42 21.92 -18.91
CA ARG A 67 39.32 20.76 -18.04
C ARG A 67 40.70 20.45 -17.46
N LYS A 68 40.78 20.40 -16.13
CA LYS A 68 41.89 19.78 -15.41
C LYS A 68 41.45 18.39 -14.97
N GLU A 69 42.17 17.38 -15.46
CA GLU A 69 41.90 15.97 -15.23
C GLU A 69 41.69 15.65 -13.75
N GLY A 70 40.58 14.97 -13.42
CA GLY A 70 40.23 14.53 -12.06
C GLY A 70 39.87 15.64 -11.06
N ILE A 71 39.90 16.91 -11.46
CA ILE A 71 39.68 18.05 -10.55
C ILE A 71 38.41 18.80 -10.93
N LYS A 72 38.43 19.51 -12.06
CA LYS A 72 37.31 20.36 -12.48
C LYS A 72 37.29 20.60 -13.98
N ALA A 73 36.10 20.84 -14.53
CA ALA A 73 35.91 21.41 -15.86
C ALA A 73 35.10 22.71 -15.79
N VAL A 74 35.48 23.69 -16.60
CA VAL A 74 34.82 25.00 -16.72
C VAL A 74 34.42 25.19 -18.17
N TYR A 75 33.15 25.50 -18.41
CA TYR A 75 32.61 25.75 -19.73
C TYR A 75 32.07 27.18 -19.81
N ASN A 76 32.55 27.98 -20.76
CA ASN A 76 32.10 29.36 -20.97
C ASN A 76 31.00 29.40 -22.05
N ASN A 77 29.95 30.18 -21.79
CA ASN A 77 28.75 30.28 -22.62
C ASN A 77 28.21 28.89 -22.99
N GLY A 78 27.93 28.10 -21.95
CA GLY A 78 27.57 26.69 -22.04
C GLY A 78 26.07 26.45 -22.10
N VAL A 79 25.68 25.36 -22.76
CA VAL A 79 24.34 24.79 -22.74
C VAL A 79 24.44 23.36 -22.22
N PHE A 80 23.69 23.04 -21.18
CA PHE A 80 23.55 21.69 -20.62
C PHE A 80 22.17 21.12 -20.92
N SER A 81 22.10 19.85 -21.29
CA SER A 81 20.84 19.11 -21.34
C SER A 81 21.09 17.61 -21.09
N PRO A 82 20.30 16.95 -20.25
CA PRO A 82 20.35 15.50 -20.08
C PRO A 82 19.43 14.74 -21.05
N CYS A 83 18.78 15.45 -21.98
CA CYS A 83 17.88 14.88 -22.97
C CYS A 83 18.65 14.15 -24.06
N ILE A 84 18.21 12.92 -24.35
CA ILE A 84 18.72 12.12 -25.44
C ILE A 84 17.93 12.50 -26.70
N CYS A 85 18.59 13.19 -27.64
CA CYS A 85 17.96 13.68 -28.86
C CYS A 85 18.73 13.19 -30.10
N ASP A 86 18.00 12.98 -31.19
CA ASP A 86 18.56 12.81 -32.53
C ASP A 86 18.76 14.18 -33.21
N TYR A 87 19.91 14.77 -32.95
CA TYR A 87 20.26 16.06 -33.53
C TYR A 87 20.53 15.98 -35.05
N GLU A 88 20.82 14.79 -35.60
CA GLU A 88 21.02 14.64 -37.05
C GLU A 88 19.67 14.72 -37.78
N ALA A 89 18.59 14.24 -37.15
CA ALA A 89 17.22 14.45 -37.58
C ALA A 89 16.67 15.87 -37.29
N GLY A 90 17.46 16.74 -36.65
CA GLY A 90 17.09 18.11 -36.33
C GLY A 90 16.32 18.28 -35.01
N GLU A 91 16.31 17.26 -34.13
CA GLU A 91 15.66 17.37 -32.82
C GLU A 91 16.37 18.37 -31.90
N THR A 92 15.59 19.06 -31.07
CA THR A 92 16.10 19.94 -30.01
C THR A 92 15.73 19.37 -28.64
N PRO A 93 16.59 19.57 -27.61
CA PRO A 93 16.28 19.11 -26.27
C PRO A 93 15.01 19.77 -25.74
N ILE A 94 14.13 18.99 -25.13
CA ILE A 94 12.86 19.49 -24.61
C ILE A 94 13.06 20.47 -23.46
N TRP A 95 14.18 20.34 -22.75
CA TRP A 95 14.66 21.37 -21.85
C TRP A 95 16.19 21.45 -21.84
N ASP A 96 16.69 22.67 -21.65
CA ASP A 96 18.11 22.96 -21.55
C ASP A 96 18.39 24.05 -20.51
N LEU A 97 19.61 24.06 -19.99
CA LEU A 97 20.15 25.13 -19.14
C LEU A 97 21.21 25.89 -19.93
N ARG A 98 20.96 27.17 -20.22
CA ARG A 98 21.92 28.05 -20.89
C ARG A 98 22.57 28.95 -19.86
N SER A 99 23.89 28.92 -19.75
CA SER A 99 24.61 29.55 -18.65
C SER A 99 25.81 30.34 -19.18
N SER A 100 26.15 31.45 -18.53
CA SER A 100 27.39 32.16 -18.85
C SER A 100 28.63 31.33 -18.50
N LYS A 101 28.55 30.56 -17.41
CA LYS A 101 29.58 29.61 -16.98
C LYS A 101 28.95 28.36 -16.39
N ILE A 102 29.55 27.20 -16.68
CA ILE A 102 29.23 25.91 -16.06
C ILE A 102 30.51 25.36 -15.44
N PHE A 103 30.44 24.97 -14.17
CA PHE A 103 31.51 24.34 -13.42
C PHE A 103 31.10 22.89 -13.14
N HIS A 104 31.92 21.94 -13.56
CA HIS A 104 31.78 20.54 -13.17
C HIS A 104 32.94 20.22 -12.23
N ASP A 105 32.61 20.02 -10.96
CA ASP A 105 33.56 19.62 -9.92
C ASP A 105 33.47 18.10 -9.73
N TYR A 106 34.54 17.38 -10.11
CA TYR A 106 34.61 15.92 -10.05
C TYR A 106 34.87 15.40 -8.64
N GLN A 107 35.41 16.22 -7.74
CA GLN A 107 35.66 15.82 -6.35
C GLN A 107 34.38 15.99 -5.52
N ALA A 108 33.61 17.03 -5.81
CA ALA A 108 32.32 17.30 -5.17
C ALA A 108 31.12 16.66 -5.89
N ASN A 109 31.34 15.97 -7.03
CA ASN A 109 30.29 15.37 -7.88
C ASN A 109 29.14 16.35 -8.15
N THR A 110 29.48 17.60 -8.50
CA THR A 110 28.53 18.71 -8.63
C THR A 110 28.69 19.42 -9.96
N ILE A 111 27.57 19.73 -10.61
CA ILE A 111 27.52 20.63 -11.74
C ILE A 111 26.83 21.92 -11.29
N ARG A 112 27.53 23.05 -11.41
CA ARG A 112 27.07 24.38 -11.02
C ARG A 112 27.02 25.31 -12.23
N HIS A 113 25.92 26.02 -12.38
CA HIS A 113 25.69 26.98 -13.46
C HIS A 113 25.63 28.40 -12.90
N GLU A 114 26.15 29.37 -13.65
CA GLU A 114 26.05 30.81 -13.34
C GLU A 114 25.27 31.55 -14.43
N ASN A 115 24.45 32.52 -14.01
CA ASN A 115 23.53 33.30 -14.84
C ASN A 115 22.73 32.39 -15.79
N VAL A 116 22.08 31.38 -15.21
CA VAL A 116 21.41 30.33 -15.97
C VAL A 116 20.02 30.78 -16.39
N ARG A 117 19.64 30.44 -17.62
CA ARG A 117 18.26 30.45 -18.09
C ARG A 117 17.86 29.03 -18.45
N MET A 118 16.87 28.51 -17.74
CA MET A 118 16.22 27.26 -18.13
C MET A 118 15.30 27.56 -19.32
N HIS A 119 15.38 26.73 -20.36
CA HIS A 119 14.43 26.74 -21.46
C HIS A 119 13.64 25.44 -21.44
N ILE A 120 12.34 25.53 -21.70
CA ILE A 120 11.45 24.39 -21.90
C ILE A 120 10.80 24.58 -23.27
N LEU A 121 10.83 23.56 -24.11
CA LEU A 121 10.39 23.62 -25.52
C LEU A 121 11.05 24.79 -26.28
N GLY A 122 12.31 25.09 -25.96
CA GLY A 122 13.08 26.20 -26.54
C GLY A 122 12.71 27.60 -26.03
N LEU A 123 11.66 27.74 -25.21
CA LEU A 123 11.20 29.01 -24.64
C LEU A 123 11.86 29.26 -23.27
N PRO A 124 12.31 30.49 -22.97
CA PRO A 124 12.88 30.80 -21.66
C PRO A 124 11.81 30.69 -20.57
N PHE A 125 12.06 29.83 -19.57
CA PHE A 125 11.13 29.56 -18.47
C PHE A 125 11.50 30.33 -17.20
N ILE A 126 12.73 30.15 -16.71
CA ILE A 126 13.20 30.82 -15.49
C ILE A 126 14.67 31.24 -15.61
N PHE A 127 14.98 32.41 -15.04
CA PHE A 127 16.35 32.88 -14.85
C PHE A 127 16.76 32.72 -13.39
N LEU A 128 17.93 32.14 -13.15
CA LEU A 128 18.52 32.01 -11.82
C LEU A 128 19.97 32.55 -11.85
N PRO A 129 20.40 33.33 -10.84
CA PRO A 129 21.79 33.77 -10.74
C PRO A 129 22.78 32.59 -10.69
N TRP A 130 22.38 31.50 -10.05
CA TRP A 130 23.09 30.23 -10.08
C TRP A 130 22.14 29.07 -9.76
N ILE A 131 22.48 27.87 -10.24
CA ILE A 131 21.84 26.60 -9.83
C ILE A 131 22.92 25.52 -9.75
N ALA A 132 22.75 24.53 -8.88
CA ALA A 132 23.62 23.36 -8.82
C ALA A 132 22.79 22.09 -8.77
N HIS A 133 23.28 21.04 -9.43
CA HIS A 133 22.69 19.71 -9.39
C HIS A 133 23.79 18.64 -9.26
N PRO A 134 23.49 17.45 -8.72
CA PRO A 134 24.45 16.35 -8.70
C PRO A 134 24.84 15.97 -10.13
N ASP A 135 26.07 15.51 -10.30
CA ASP A 135 26.46 14.82 -11.52
C ASP A 135 25.80 13.42 -11.56
N PRO A 136 25.82 12.73 -12.72
CA PRO A 136 25.19 11.41 -12.86
C PRO A 136 25.75 10.30 -11.95
N SER A 137 26.88 10.51 -11.26
CA SER A 137 27.48 9.52 -10.36
C SER A 137 26.79 9.44 -8.99
N ILE A 138 26.05 10.48 -8.60
CA ILE A 138 25.35 10.55 -7.32
C ILE A 138 23.84 10.43 -7.52
N ASN A 139 23.23 9.47 -6.81
CA ASN A 139 21.78 9.27 -6.81
C ASN A 139 21.02 10.12 -5.79
N ARG A 140 21.70 10.68 -4.77
CA ARG A 140 21.06 11.33 -3.61
C ARG A 140 21.81 12.60 -3.18
N ARG A 141 21.13 13.74 -3.17
CA ARG A 141 21.70 15.04 -2.76
C ARG A 141 20.63 16.02 -2.29
N SER A 142 20.97 16.88 -1.33
CA SER A 142 20.09 17.96 -0.87
C SER A 142 19.78 18.96 -1.99
N GLY A 143 18.55 19.42 -2.07
CA GLY A 143 18.10 20.37 -3.08
C GLY A 143 16.59 20.58 -3.10
N LEU A 144 16.16 21.56 -3.89
CA LEU A 144 14.75 21.77 -4.21
C LEU A 144 14.29 20.67 -5.18
N LEU A 145 13.18 20.00 -4.86
CA LEU A 145 12.51 19.09 -5.76
C LEU A 145 11.49 19.85 -6.61
N ILE A 146 11.01 19.21 -7.67
CA ILE A 146 10.14 19.87 -8.63
C ILE A 146 8.77 20.10 -8.00
N PRO A 147 8.19 21.29 -8.21
CA PRO A 147 6.88 21.56 -7.67
C PRO A 147 5.80 20.71 -8.33
N GLU A 148 4.82 20.35 -7.52
CA GLU A 148 3.60 19.67 -7.88
C GLU A 148 2.44 20.66 -7.82
N PHE A 149 1.56 20.61 -8.81
CA PHE A 149 0.37 21.46 -8.89
C PHE A 149 -0.88 20.61 -8.79
N LYS A 150 -1.75 20.93 -7.83
CA LYS A 150 -3.11 20.36 -7.73
C LYS A 150 -4.15 21.47 -7.91
N PHE A 151 -5.29 21.12 -8.47
CA PHE A 151 -6.42 22.01 -8.67
C PHE A 151 -7.68 21.30 -8.18
N SER A 152 -8.36 21.89 -7.21
CA SER A 152 -9.64 21.40 -6.69
C SER A 152 -10.59 22.56 -6.44
N GLU A 153 -11.89 22.29 -6.51
CA GLU A 153 -12.92 23.29 -6.21
C GLU A 153 -12.89 23.75 -4.74
N ASP A 154 -12.48 22.89 -3.79
CA ASP A 154 -12.45 23.27 -2.36
C ASP A 154 -11.18 24.04 -1.97
N THR A 155 -10.00 23.46 -2.24
CA THR A 155 -8.71 24.07 -1.86
C THR A 155 -8.22 25.12 -2.86
N GLY A 156 -8.79 25.17 -4.06
CA GLY A 156 -8.31 25.97 -5.18
C GLY A 156 -7.02 25.37 -5.76
N THR A 157 -6.16 26.24 -6.30
CA THR A 157 -4.82 25.85 -6.72
C THR A 157 -3.94 25.55 -5.51
N VAL A 158 -3.32 24.38 -5.49
CA VAL A 158 -2.32 23.96 -4.51
C VAL A 158 -0.97 23.88 -5.19
N VAL A 159 0.04 24.51 -4.60
CA VAL A 159 1.44 24.42 -5.02
C VAL A 159 2.21 23.72 -3.91
N ASN A 160 2.84 22.59 -4.24
CA ASN A 160 3.75 21.89 -3.35
C ASN A 160 5.16 21.95 -3.94
N SER A 161 6.15 22.47 -3.20
CA SER A 161 7.54 22.61 -3.68
C SER A 161 8.52 22.00 -2.67
N PRO A 162 8.78 20.68 -2.74
CA PRO A 162 9.54 19.99 -1.71
C PRO A 162 11.00 20.43 -1.63
N ILE A 163 11.56 20.47 -0.43
CA ILE A 163 12.99 20.71 -0.16
C ILE A 163 13.54 19.46 0.50
N PHE A 164 14.46 18.79 -0.19
CA PHE A 164 15.10 17.58 0.28
C PHE A 164 16.47 17.90 0.91
N VAL A 165 16.74 17.36 2.09
CA VAL A 165 17.98 17.58 2.85
C VAL A 165 18.55 16.25 3.30
N VAL A 166 19.68 15.88 2.72
CA VAL A 166 20.52 14.77 3.18
C VAL A 166 21.26 15.22 4.44
N LEU A 167 21.06 14.50 5.54
CA LEU A 167 21.75 14.76 6.81
C LEU A 167 23.00 13.88 6.94
N ASP A 168 22.86 12.58 6.64
CA ASP A 168 23.94 11.60 6.61
C ASP A 168 23.66 10.49 5.59
N GLU A 169 24.55 9.49 5.48
CA GLU A 169 24.42 8.38 4.53
C GLU A 169 23.12 7.56 4.71
N THR A 170 22.56 7.53 5.92
CA THR A 170 21.37 6.75 6.26
C THR A 170 20.18 7.59 6.71
N SER A 171 20.25 8.92 6.62
CA SER A 171 19.18 9.82 7.08
C SER A 171 18.95 11.07 6.25
N ASP A 172 17.69 11.44 6.09
CA ASP A 172 17.26 12.67 5.41
C ASP A 172 15.98 13.27 6.01
N VAL A 173 15.77 14.53 5.67
CA VAL A 173 14.54 15.28 5.92
C VAL A 173 14.03 15.86 4.60
N GLU A 174 12.73 15.78 4.37
CA GLU A 174 12.04 16.43 3.26
C GLU A 174 10.96 17.38 3.80
N PHE A 175 11.01 18.64 3.41
CA PHE A 175 10.01 19.65 3.75
C PHE A 175 9.11 19.91 2.55
N ARG A 176 7.81 19.62 2.65
CA ARG A 176 6.81 19.74 1.60
C ARG A 176 5.78 20.82 1.97
N PRO A 177 6.03 22.09 1.59
CA PRO A 177 5.06 23.17 1.81
C PRO A 177 3.92 23.04 0.81
N ASN A 178 2.72 22.65 1.27
CA ASN A 178 1.49 22.63 0.50
C ASN A 178 0.77 23.98 0.68
N MET A 179 0.90 24.87 -0.30
CA MET A 179 0.29 26.20 -0.28
C MET A 179 -1.02 26.16 -1.06
N THR A 180 -2.17 26.29 -0.38
CA THR A 180 -3.48 26.31 -1.03
C THR A 180 -3.97 27.75 -1.23
N ALA A 181 -4.64 28.02 -2.36
CA ALA A 181 -5.17 29.35 -2.66
C ALA A 181 -6.30 29.77 -1.70
N ASN A 182 -7.19 28.84 -1.34
CA ASN A 182 -8.44 29.18 -0.65
C ASN A 182 -8.43 28.84 0.86
N ARG A 183 -7.70 27.78 1.26
CA ARG A 183 -7.95 27.09 2.54
C ARG A 183 -6.76 27.05 3.50
N GLY A 184 -5.63 27.65 3.11
CA GLY A 184 -4.45 27.82 3.94
C GLY A 184 -3.25 26.98 3.56
N ASN A 185 -2.28 26.93 4.44
CA ASN A 185 -0.98 26.36 4.14
C ASN A 185 -0.65 25.25 5.14
N ILE A 186 -0.06 24.18 4.62
CA ILE A 186 0.36 23.02 5.38
C ILE A 186 1.85 22.79 5.09
N LEU A 187 2.62 22.48 6.11
CA LEU A 187 3.97 21.97 5.98
C LEU A 187 3.94 20.49 6.36
N GLU A 188 4.23 19.63 5.40
CA GLU A 188 4.51 18.23 5.64
C GLU A 188 6.02 18.05 5.77
N THR A 189 6.49 17.49 6.88
CA THR A 189 7.90 17.22 7.16
C THR A 189 8.10 15.73 7.27
N ARG A 190 8.87 15.15 6.35
CA ARG A 190 9.22 13.73 6.35
C ARG A 190 10.64 13.56 6.85
N TYR A 191 10.85 12.69 7.82
CA TYR A 191 12.14 12.27 8.32
C TYR A 191 12.30 10.77 8.12
N ARG A 192 13.40 10.36 7.51
CA ARG A 192 13.70 8.95 7.26
C ARG A 192 15.06 8.61 7.84
N LYS A 193 15.15 7.49 8.55
CA LYS A 193 16.39 6.98 9.13
C LYS A 193 16.46 5.47 9.03
N LEU A 194 17.57 4.99 8.48
CA LEU A 194 17.90 3.57 8.45
C LEU A 194 19.09 3.29 9.40
N TRP A 195 18.90 2.34 10.30
CA TRP A 195 19.96 1.69 11.07
C TRP A 195 20.08 0.22 10.62
N ASP A 196 21.13 -0.48 11.03
CA ASP A 196 21.43 -1.86 10.62
C ASP A 196 20.25 -2.84 10.76
N LYS A 197 19.39 -2.61 11.76
CA LYS A 197 18.23 -3.48 12.05
C LYS A 197 16.94 -2.71 12.29
N THR A 198 16.92 -1.41 12.02
CA THR A 198 15.75 -0.56 12.28
C THR A 198 15.52 0.38 11.12
N ASP A 199 14.30 0.40 10.60
CA ASP A 199 13.81 1.41 9.65
C ASP A 199 12.84 2.33 10.40
N LEU A 200 12.98 3.64 10.22
CA LEU A 200 12.11 4.67 10.78
C LEU A 200 11.71 5.66 9.69
N ASN A 201 10.40 5.83 9.53
CA ASN A 201 9.79 6.84 8.68
C ASN A 201 8.81 7.66 9.52
N ALA A 202 9.06 8.95 9.66
CA ALA A 202 8.23 9.86 10.44
C ALA A 202 7.76 11.02 9.57
N THR A 203 6.46 11.21 9.44
CA THR A 203 5.83 12.32 8.73
C THR A 203 5.04 13.15 9.73
N ILE A 204 5.38 14.42 9.84
CA ILE A 204 4.68 15.39 10.67
C ILE A 204 4.01 16.42 9.77
N PHE A 205 2.74 16.67 10.00
CA PHE A 205 1.96 17.69 9.32
C PHE A 205 1.70 18.83 10.31
N THR A 206 1.97 20.06 9.91
CA THR A 206 1.56 21.26 10.64
C THR A 206 0.92 22.23 9.67
N GLY A 207 -0.11 22.94 10.08
CA GLY A 207 -0.78 23.86 9.17
C GLY A 207 -1.60 24.91 9.88
N TYR A 208 -1.87 26.00 9.16
CA TYR A 208 -2.83 27.02 9.56
C TYR A 208 -3.92 27.12 8.50
N VAL A 209 -4.99 26.35 8.71
CA VAL A 209 -5.94 25.97 7.65
C VAL A 209 -7.39 26.02 8.11
N SER A 210 -8.32 26.03 7.16
CA SER A 210 -9.75 25.94 7.48
C SER A 210 -10.12 24.50 7.87
N THR A 211 -10.84 24.33 8.96
CA THR A 211 -11.38 23.06 9.45
C THR A 211 -12.90 23.13 9.53
N PHE A 212 -13.55 22.06 10.00
CA PHE A 212 -14.99 22.08 10.21
C PHE A 212 -15.40 23.01 11.35
N ASP A 213 -14.54 23.21 12.35
CA ASP A 213 -14.81 24.07 13.51
C ASP A 213 -14.57 25.55 13.23
N LYS A 214 -13.46 25.88 12.56
CA LYS A 214 -13.01 27.27 12.40
C LYS A 214 -12.47 27.55 11.02
N ASN A 215 -12.70 28.78 10.58
CA ASN A 215 -11.97 29.33 9.46
C ASN A 215 -10.58 29.78 9.93
N ARG A 216 -9.56 28.99 9.58
CA ARG A 216 -8.14 29.17 9.95
C ARG A 216 -7.83 28.88 11.42
N GLU A 217 -7.33 27.69 11.67
CA GLU A 217 -6.76 27.27 12.95
C GLU A 217 -5.48 26.47 12.76
N ASP A 218 -4.67 26.43 13.83
CA ASP A 218 -3.48 25.60 13.89
C ASP A 218 -3.87 24.13 14.03
N VAL A 219 -3.40 23.32 13.10
CA VAL A 219 -3.63 21.87 13.07
C VAL A 219 -2.31 21.14 13.00
N SER A 220 -2.28 19.94 13.55
CA SER A 220 -1.13 19.06 13.46
C SER A 220 -1.54 17.60 13.36
N ALA A 221 -0.76 16.82 12.63
CA ALA A 221 -0.90 15.38 12.60
C ALA A 221 0.49 14.72 12.53
N ALA A 222 0.57 13.47 12.92
CA ALA A 222 1.79 12.68 12.89
C ALA A 222 1.48 11.28 12.37
N ASN A 223 2.38 10.76 11.54
CA ASN A 223 2.40 9.39 11.05
C ASN A 223 3.84 8.87 11.19
N ILE A 224 4.09 7.99 12.14
CA ILE A 224 5.42 7.48 12.48
C ILE A 224 5.39 5.96 12.38
N LYS A 225 6.20 5.41 11.49
CA LYS A 225 6.39 3.98 11.32
C LYS A 225 7.80 3.58 11.66
N MET A 226 7.95 2.58 12.52
CA MET A 226 9.25 2.01 12.85
C MET A 226 9.16 0.48 12.88
N ASP A 227 10.06 -0.16 12.16
CA ASP A 227 10.24 -1.61 12.16
C ASP A 227 11.64 -1.93 12.65
N SER A 228 11.76 -2.72 13.71
CA SER A 228 13.05 -3.07 14.31
C SER A 228 13.17 -4.55 14.60
N SER A 229 14.32 -5.13 14.24
CA SER A 229 14.72 -6.46 14.70
C SER A 229 15.75 -6.34 15.82
N ILE A 230 15.34 -6.67 17.04
CA ILE A 230 16.24 -6.66 18.20
C ILE A 230 16.86 -8.04 18.44
N GLN A 231 17.79 -8.14 19.39
CA GLN A 231 18.39 -9.42 19.77
C GLN A 231 17.32 -10.42 20.27
N ASP A 232 17.65 -11.71 20.23
CA ASP A 232 16.77 -12.83 20.61
C ASP A 232 15.54 -13.09 19.72
N GLY A 233 15.52 -12.55 18.49
CA GLY A 233 14.52 -12.88 17.47
C GLY A 233 13.19 -12.16 17.63
N TRP A 234 13.15 -11.09 18.43
CA TRP A 234 11.99 -10.21 18.52
C TRP A 234 11.96 -9.23 17.34
N ARG A 235 10.76 -9.02 16.81
CA ARG A 235 10.44 -7.93 15.88
C ARG A 235 9.53 -6.95 16.59
N ILE A 236 9.95 -5.70 16.64
CA ILE A 236 9.21 -4.59 17.23
C ILE A 236 8.68 -3.74 16.08
N ASN A 237 7.40 -3.39 16.16
CA ASN A 237 6.73 -2.51 15.23
C ASN A 237 6.10 -1.34 16.00
N LEU A 238 6.18 -0.14 15.44
CA LEU A 238 5.45 1.05 15.86
C LEU A 238 4.76 1.60 14.61
N ASP A 239 3.44 1.71 14.64
CA ASP A 239 2.66 2.48 13.66
C ASP A 239 1.86 3.50 14.47
N PHE A 240 2.35 4.73 14.58
CA PHE A 240 1.71 5.78 15.35
C PHE A 240 1.09 6.80 14.40
N LYS A 241 -0.23 6.95 14.48
CA LYS A 241 -1.00 7.93 13.72
C LYS A 241 -1.92 8.71 14.63
N LYS A 242 -1.85 10.03 14.55
CA LYS A 242 -2.70 10.93 15.32
C LYS A 242 -2.94 12.22 14.53
N SER A 243 -4.15 12.75 14.60
CA SER A 243 -4.47 14.09 14.12
C SER A 243 -5.13 14.92 15.20
N SER A 244 -4.83 16.22 15.25
CA SER A 244 -5.50 17.17 16.13
C SER A 244 -6.93 17.46 15.71
N GLN A 245 -7.26 17.23 14.45
CA GLN A 245 -8.56 17.49 13.84
C GLN A 245 -8.97 16.35 12.91
N ASP A 246 -10.24 15.98 12.96
CA ASP A 246 -10.77 14.77 12.34
C ASP A 246 -10.65 14.78 10.81
N THR A 247 -11.14 15.83 10.16
CA THR A 247 -11.19 15.91 8.69
C THR A 247 -9.89 16.48 8.08
N PHE A 248 -8.89 16.82 8.91
CA PHE A 248 -7.72 17.58 8.48
C PHE A 248 -6.93 16.90 7.35
N LEU A 249 -6.54 15.63 7.49
CA LEU A 249 -5.72 15.01 6.44
C LEU A 249 -6.51 14.68 5.17
N ARG A 250 -7.77 14.21 5.32
CA ARG A 250 -8.67 13.86 4.22
C ARG A 250 -9.04 15.08 3.36
N ARG A 251 -9.44 16.18 3.99
CA ARG A 251 -9.87 17.40 3.29
C ARG A 251 -8.79 17.97 2.36
N TYR A 252 -7.52 17.80 2.71
CA TYR A 252 -6.38 18.37 1.98
C TYR A 252 -5.65 17.34 1.10
N ASP A 253 -6.24 16.15 0.87
CA ASP A 253 -5.67 15.10 0.00
C ASP A 253 -4.23 14.72 0.44
N LEU A 254 -4.09 14.48 1.76
CA LEU A 254 -2.85 14.07 2.43
C LEU A 254 -2.91 12.62 2.95
N ASP A 255 -4.06 12.19 3.46
CA ASP A 255 -4.36 10.82 3.90
C ASP A 255 -5.90 10.63 3.86
N ASP A 256 -6.37 9.52 3.32
CA ASP A 256 -7.80 9.24 3.08
C ASP A 256 -8.45 8.38 4.19
N GLU A 257 -7.70 7.99 5.22
CA GLU A 257 -8.23 7.12 6.29
C GLU A 257 -9.29 7.82 7.15
N THR A 258 -10.35 7.07 7.49
CA THR A 258 -11.48 7.53 8.33
C THR A 258 -11.30 7.22 9.82
N ALA A 259 -10.29 6.43 10.17
CA ALA A 259 -9.88 6.15 11.53
C ALA A 259 -8.38 5.84 11.58
N PHE A 260 -7.70 6.34 12.62
CA PHE A 260 -6.29 6.03 12.87
C PHE A 260 -6.14 5.00 13.97
N ARG A 261 -5.44 3.91 13.67
CA ARG A 261 -4.95 2.97 14.69
C ARG A 261 -3.48 3.26 14.96
N SER A 262 -3.20 3.69 16.19
CA SER A 262 -1.84 3.74 16.72
C SER A 262 -1.53 2.42 17.41
N GLU A 263 -0.40 1.79 17.09
CA GLU A 263 0.04 0.50 17.62
C GLU A 263 1.53 0.51 17.95
N PHE A 264 1.88 -0.02 19.12
CA PHE A 264 3.22 -0.46 19.45
C PHE A 264 3.17 -1.95 19.79
N SER A 265 3.87 -2.78 19.02
CA SER A 265 3.85 -4.22 19.21
C SER A 265 5.21 -4.88 19.11
N GLY A 266 5.32 -6.01 19.79
CA GLY A 266 6.47 -6.89 19.75
C GLY A 266 6.01 -8.30 19.48
N ASN A 267 6.63 -8.99 18.51
CA ASN A 267 6.39 -10.40 18.28
C ASN A 267 7.68 -11.23 18.22
N LYS A 268 7.57 -12.49 18.62
CA LYS A 268 8.64 -13.47 18.51
C LYS A 268 8.04 -14.82 18.15
N THR A 269 8.54 -15.42 17.09
CA THR A 269 8.12 -16.74 16.63
C THR A 269 9.30 -17.68 16.65
N THR A 270 9.13 -18.85 17.26
CA THR A 270 10.07 -19.98 17.24
C THR A 270 9.41 -21.18 16.56
N ASN A 271 10.11 -22.32 16.50
CA ASN A 271 9.56 -23.54 15.89
C ASN A 271 8.28 -24.06 16.56
N ASN A 272 8.04 -23.74 17.84
CA ASN A 272 6.92 -24.28 18.60
C ASN A 272 6.23 -23.26 19.51
N SER A 273 6.55 -21.98 19.38
CA SER A 273 5.96 -20.94 20.20
C SER A 273 5.82 -19.63 19.45
N HIS A 274 4.76 -18.89 19.73
CA HIS A 274 4.53 -17.55 19.25
C HIS A 274 4.18 -16.64 20.43
N TYR A 275 4.87 -15.52 20.53
CA TYR A 275 4.67 -14.50 21.55
C TYR A 275 4.31 -13.21 20.83
N HIS A 276 3.28 -12.51 21.31
CA HIS A 276 2.88 -11.22 20.80
C HIS A 276 2.41 -10.34 21.95
N VAL A 277 2.91 -9.11 22.00
CA VAL A 277 2.50 -8.07 22.93
C VAL A 277 2.15 -6.85 22.11
N GLU A 278 1.01 -6.24 22.40
CA GLU A 278 0.47 -5.11 21.66
C GLU A 278 -0.08 -4.07 22.65
N PHE A 279 0.17 -2.80 22.32
CA PHE A 279 -0.44 -1.62 22.92
C PHE A 279 -1.03 -0.81 21.78
N SER A 280 -2.33 -0.51 21.82
CA SER A 280 -2.97 0.21 20.71
C SER A 280 -4.08 1.15 21.15
N GLU A 281 -4.33 2.14 20.31
CA GLU A 281 -5.38 3.16 20.44
C GLU A 281 -6.00 3.40 19.07
N VAL A 282 -7.32 3.52 19.01
CA VAL A 282 -8.04 3.89 17.78
C VAL A 282 -8.64 5.28 17.94
N GLN A 283 -8.30 6.20 17.03
CA GLN A 283 -8.92 7.52 16.91
C GLN A 283 -9.87 7.51 15.70
N ASN A 284 -11.18 7.59 15.95
CA ASN A 284 -12.16 7.78 14.87
C ASN A 284 -12.13 9.23 14.37
N LEU A 285 -12.24 9.41 13.05
CA LEU A 285 -12.13 10.71 12.39
C LEU A 285 -13.42 11.11 11.66
N THR A 286 -14.52 10.40 11.87
CA THR A 286 -15.84 10.65 11.25
C THR A 286 -16.86 11.11 12.30
N ASP A 287 -17.90 11.83 11.89
CA ASP A 287 -18.97 12.33 12.78
C ASP A 287 -20.14 11.34 12.91
N THR A 288 -19.86 10.07 13.19
CA THR A 288 -20.90 9.10 13.54
C THR A 288 -21.19 9.22 15.04
N SER A 289 -22.38 9.73 15.37
CA SER A 289 -22.83 10.05 16.75
C SER A 289 -22.76 8.89 17.77
N THR A 290 -22.52 7.67 17.31
CA THR A 290 -22.37 6.44 18.11
C THR A 290 -20.92 6.08 18.47
N GLU A 291 -19.90 6.72 17.89
CA GLU A 291 -18.50 6.21 17.89
C GLU A 291 -17.42 7.24 18.28
N ARG A 292 -17.73 8.27 19.07
CA ARG A 292 -16.69 9.19 19.60
C ARG A 292 -15.73 8.55 20.62
N ASN A 293 -15.99 7.30 21.02
CA ASN A 293 -15.10 6.60 21.95
C ASN A 293 -13.90 6.04 21.19
N SER A 294 -12.71 6.38 21.66
CA SER A 294 -11.42 5.92 21.14
C SER A 294 -10.91 4.80 22.06
N PRO A 295 -11.23 3.51 21.79
CA PRO A 295 -10.84 2.43 22.67
C PRO A 295 -9.32 2.30 22.72
N ILE A 296 -8.82 2.04 23.92
CA ILE A 296 -7.39 1.90 24.21
C ILE A 296 -7.15 0.47 24.73
N THR A 297 -6.28 -0.28 24.08
CA THR A 297 -5.89 -1.65 24.47
C THR A 297 -4.49 -1.63 25.10
N LEU A 298 -4.39 -1.81 26.42
CA LEU A 298 -3.14 -1.70 27.18
C LEU A 298 -3.07 -2.70 28.36
N PRO A 299 -2.32 -3.82 28.27
CA PRO A 299 -1.76 -4.45 27.07
C PRO A 299 -2.71 -5.49 26.47
N SER A 300 -2.42 -5.96 25.25
CA SER A 300 -2.89 -7.25 24.70
C SER A 300 -1.68 -8.20 24.57
N ILE A 301 -1.75 -9.36 25.21
CA ILE A 301 -0.65 -10.33 25.29
C ILE A 301 -1.17 -11.69 24.80
N THR A 302 -0.51 -12.23 23.79
CA THR A 302 -0.76 -13.59 23.27
C THR A 302 0.48 -14.45 23.46
N VAL A 303 0.29 -15.63 24.04
CA VAL A 303 1.30 -16.69 24.10
C VAL A 303 0.70 -17.96 23.53
N GLU A 304 1.24 -18.43 22.42
CA GLU A 304 0.87 -19.71 21.82
C GLU A 304 2.06 -20.67 21.89
N LYS A 305 1.80 -21.92 22.26
CA LYS A 305 2.79 -22.99 22.29
C LYS A 305 2.21 -24.27 21.73
N THR A 306 2.98 -24.94 20.90
CA THR A 306 2.67 -26.25 20.33
C THR A 306 3.61 -27.30 20.92
N GLY A 307 3.06 -28.45 21.28
CA GLY A 307 3.82 -29.53 21.89
C GLY A 307 3.17 -30.89 21.66
N LYS A 308 3.70 -31.90 22.36
CA LYS A 308 3.13 -33.25 22.33
C LYS A 308 1.73 -33.25 22.96
N GLY A 309 0.80 -33.93 22.28
CA GLY A 309 -0.56 -34.17 22.73
C GLY A 309 -0.65 -35.01 24.00
N PHE A 310 -1.86 -35.09 24.56
CA PHE A 310 -2.17 -35.98 25.69
C PHE A 310 -2.11 -37.46 25.31
N ILE A 311 -2.23 -37.76 24.01
CA ILE A 311 -2.18 -39.08 23.41
C ILE A 311 -1.00 -39.10 22.44
N GLU A 312 -0.31 -40.24 22.34
CA GLU A 312 0.80 -40.39 21.40
C GLU A 312 0.33 -40.14 19.95
N GLY A 313 1.11 -39.37 19.19
CA GLY A 313 0.77 -38.95 17.83
C GLY A 313 -0.15 -37.73 17.74
N HIS A 314 -0.68 -37.22 18.85
CA HIS A 314 -1.47 -35.98 18.87
C HIS A 314 -0.58 -34.75 19.07
N ILE A 315 -1.08 -33.60 18.64
CA ILE A 315 -0.45 -32.30 18.86
C ILE A 315 -1.33 -31.49 19.82
N LEU A 316 -0.71 -30.97 20.89
CA LEU A 316 -1.36 -30.03 21.81
C LEU A 316 -0.95 -28.61 21.47
N LYS A 317 -1.94 -27.76 21.18
CA LYS A 317 -1.79 -26.31 21.06
C LYS A 317 -2.37 -25.66 22.32
N THR A 318 -1.56 -24.90 23.03
CA THR A 318 -1.98 -24.07 24.17
C THR A 318 -1.86 -22.61 23.79
N LYS A 319 -2.94 -21.85 23.90
CA LYS A 319 -2.98 -20.41 23.65
C LYS A 319 -3.48 -19.70 24.90
N ILE A 320 -2.69 -18.77 25.41
CA ILE A 320 -3.06 -17.87 26.51
C ILE A 320 -3.19 -16.48 25.91
N HIS A 321 -4.29 -15.80 26.21
CA HIS A 321 -4.51 -14.42 25.80
C HIS A 321 -4.94 -13.59 27.01
N ALA A 322 -4.33 -12.44 27.21
CA ALA A 322 -4.76 -11.47 28.20
C ALA A 322 -4.89 -10.11 27.54
N ASN A 323 -5.96 -9.38 27.81
CA ASN A 323 -6.14 -8.02 27.33
C ASN A 323 -6.84 -7.13 28.37
N HIS A 324 -6.55 -5.84 28.28
CA HIS A 324 -7.26 -4.79 29.00
C HIS A 324 -7.66 -3.69 28.02
N ILE A 325 -8.95 -3.41 27.96
CA ILE A 325 -9.57 -2.41 27.08
C ILE A 325 -10.15 -1.31 27.97
N TRP A 326 -9.75 -0.07 27.71
CA TRP A 326 -10.15 1.14 28.44
C TRP A 326 -10.81 2.16 27.50
N GLN A 327 -11.69 3.00 28.06
CA GLN A 327 -12.41 4.08 27.35
C GLN A 327 -13.30 3.59 26.20
N ASP A 328 -13.74 2.35 26.32
CA ASP A 328 -14.63 1.74 25.37
C ASP A 328 -16.11 2.14 25.62
N LEU A 329 -17.00 1.91 24.65
CA LEU A 329 -18.41 2.31 24.70
C LEU A 329 -19.18 1.52 25.75
N GLY A 330 -19.26 2.08 26.96
CA GLY A 330 -20.07 1.60 28.09
C GLY A 330 -19.30 0.82 29.16
N HIS A 331 -18.14 0.22 28.81
CA HIS A 331 -17.43 -0.71 29.69
C HIS A 331 -15.91 -0.63 29.56
N ASP A 332 -15.23 -0.86 30.66
CA ASP A 332 -13.82 -1.23 30.67
C ASP A 332 -13.72 -2.73 30.94
N VAL A 333 -12.92 -3.44 30.14
CA VAL A 333 -12.86 -4.90 30.15
C VAL A 333 -11.43 -5.37 30.35
N SER A 334 -11.21 -6.16 31.39
CA SER A 334 -10.00 -6.98 31.53
C SER A 334 -10.39 -8.44 31.30
N ARG A 335 -9.62 -9.15 30.48
CA ARG A 335 -9.92 -10.56 30.17
C ARG A 335 -8.65 -11.40 30.13
N TRP A 336 -8.80 -12.63 30.62
CA TRP A 336 -7.79 -13.69 30.56
C TRP A 336 -8.43 -14.94 29.96
N ASN A 337 -7.81 -15.49 28.93
CA ASN A 337 -8.24 -16.71 28.25
C ASN A 337 -7.13 -17.74 28.27
N ILE A 338 -7.50 -18.99 28.48
CA ILE A 338 -6.66 -20.16 28.22
C ILE A 338 -7.43 -21.11 27.32
N GLN A 339 -6.86 -21.38 26.15
CA GLN A 339 -7.37 -22.35 25.20
C GLN A 339 -6.35 -23.48 25.05
N GLN A 340 -6.80 -24.71 25.23
CA GLN A 340 -6.03 -25.91 24.95
C GLN A 340 -6.76 -26.75 23.91
N THR A 341 -6.10 -27.05 22.80
CA THR A 341 -6.66 -27.81 21.69
C THR A 341 -5.71 -28.95 21.36
N ASN A 342 -6.18 -30.19 21.55
CA ASN A 342 -5.48 -31.41 21.19
C ASN A 342 -6.08 -31.94 19.89
N PHE A 343 -5.28 -32.05 18.84
CA PHE A 343 -5.75 -32.49 17.53
C PHE A 343 -4.88 -33.58 16.92
N ASN A 344 -5.49 -34.36 16.04
CA ASN A 344 -4.82 -35.38 15.25
C ASN A 344 -5.41 -35.45 13.83
N SER A 345 -4.64 -36.03 12.91
CA SER A 345 -5.12 -36.37 11.57
C SER A 345 -4.71 -37.81 11.28
N HIS A 346 -5.66 -38.61 10.78
CA HIS A 346 -5.44 -40.00 10.43
C HIS A 346 -6.16 -40.35 9.13
N GLU A 347 -5.46 -41.04 8.24
CA GLU A 347 -6.01 -41.51 6.96
C GLU A 347 -6.27 -43.02 7.01
N ASN A 348 -7.46 -43.43 6.57
CA ASN A 348 -7.84 -44.84 6.43
C ASN A 348 -8.59 -45.08 5.11
N LYS A 349 -9.06 -46.32 4.88
CA LYS A 349 -9.77 -46.71 3.65
C LYS A 349 -11.09 -45.94 3.42
N LEU A 350 -11.68 -45.35 4.45
CA LEU A 350 -12.93 -44.57 4.38
C LEU A 350 -12.65 -43.09 4.05
N GLY A 351 -11.46 -42.57 4.32
CA GLY A 351 -11.05 -41.20 4.03
C GLY A 351 -10.06 -40.66 5.06
N ILE A 352 -9.88 -39.34 5.05
CA ILE A 352 -9.07 -38.61 6.03
C ILE A 352 -10.00 -38.15 7.15
N PHE A 353 -9.60 -38.42 8.39
CA PHE A 353 -10.27 -37.98 9.61
C PHE A 353 -9.37 -37.00 10.36
N GLU A 354 -9.92 -35.84 10.70
CA GLU A 354 -9.25 -34.86 11.57
C GLU A 354 -10.11 -34.70 12.81
N ASN A 355 -9.55 -34.96 13.98
CA ASN A 355 -10.27 -34.85 15.24
C ASN A 355 -9.62 -33.79 16.12
N GLU A 356 -10.47 -33.04 16.78
CA GLU A 356 -10.09 -31.96 17.67
C GLU A 356 -10.87 -32.11 18.97
N ILE A 357 -10.17 -32.04 20.10
CA ILE A 357 -10.80 -31.88 21.41
C ILE A 357 -10.07 -30.79 22.16
N GLY A 358 -10.82 -29.94 22.86
CA GLY A 358 -10.20 -28.88 23.61
C GLY A 358 -11.12 -28.21 24.59
N TYR A 359 -10.55 -27.23 25.27
CA TYR A 359 -11.16 -26.46 26.34
C TYR A 359 -10.77 -24.99 26.18
N LEU A 360 -11.73 -24.10 26.42
CA LEU A 360 -11.56 -22.66 26.52
C LEU A 360 -12.07 -22.20 27.89
N GLY A 361 -11.17 -21.71 28.72
CA GLY A 361 -11.50 -21.02 29.97
C GLY A 361 -11.26 -19.53 29.81
N SER A 362 -12.24 -18.72 30.23
CA SER A 362 -12.19 -17.27 30.17
C SER A 362 -12.59 -16.66 31.50
N ILE A 363 -11.85 -15.66 31.97
CA ILE A 363 -12.17 -14.83 33.13
C ILE A 363 -12.24 -13.38 32.65
N TYR A 364 -13.36 -12.72 32.94
CA TYR A 364 -13.64 -11.34 32.59
C TYR A 364 -13.87 -10.52 33.84
N GLN A 365 -13.31 -9.32 33.86
CA GLN A 365 -13.68 -8.27 34.79
C GLN A 365 -14.26 -7.12 33.98
N VAL A 366 -15.57 -6.89 34.14
CA VAL A 366 -16.32 -5.87 33.41
C VAL A 366 -16.70 -4.75 34.37
N ASN A 367 -16.06 -3.60 34.21
CA ASN A 367 -16.35 -2.41 34.99
C ASN A 367 -17.16 -1.44 34.12
N LYS A 368 -18.25 -0.90 34.66
CA LYS A 368 -19.15 -0.01 33.92
C LYS A 368 -18.74 1.44 34.00
N ARG A 369 -19.07 2.19 32.95
CA ARG A 369 -19.03 3.65 32.93
C ARG A 369 -20.45 4.25 33.03
N ASN A 370 -20.98 4.38 34.26
CA ASN A 370 -22.09 5.29 34.62
C ASN A 370 -23.38 5.38 33.74
N ASP A 371 -23.82 4.34 33.02
CA ASP A 371 -24.96 4.44 32.06
C ASP A 371 -25.94 3.23 31.99
N GLY A 372 -26.54 2.83 33.11
CA GLY A 372 -27.81 2.05 33.10
C GLY A 372 -27.86 0.53 32.74
N PHE A 373 -27.12 -0.03 31.77
CA PHE A 373 -27.63 -1.24 31.06
C PHE A 373 -26.84 -2.58 31.05
N THR A 374 -26.05 -2.97 32.06
CA THR A 374 -25.42 -4.32 32.12
C THR A 374 -24.93 -4.68 33.52
N ASN A 375 -24.87 -5.97 33.85
CA ASN A 375 -24.41 -6.47 35.14
C ASN A 375 -22.90 -6.20 35.27
N THR A 376 -22.49 -5.47 36.30
CA THR A 376 -21.07 -5.21 36.58
C THR A 376 -20.49 -6.35 37.40
N GLY A 377 -19.26 -6.79 37.12
CA GLY A 377 -18.61 -7.80 37.93
C GLY A 377 -17.67 -8.74 37.19
N GLU A 378 -17.41 -9.87 37.84
CA GLU A 378 -16.57 -10.95 37.34
C GLU A 378 -17.43 -11.99 36.62
N VAL A 379 -17.07 -12.33 35.38
CA VAL A 379 -17.73 -13.38 34.61
C VAL A 379 -16.70 -14.46 34.29
N ILE A 380 -17.01 -15.70 34.66
CA ILE A 380 -16.19 -16.87 34.34
C ILE A 380 -16.96 -17.70 33.31
N ARG A 381 -16.29 -18.06 32.22
CA ARG A 381 -16.83 -18.94 31.18
C ARG A 381 -15.90 -20.12 30.94
N ALA A 382 -16.48 -21.30 30.81
CA ALA A 382 -15.76 -22.54 30.58
C ALA A 382 -16.48 -23.33 29.48
N ASN A 383 -15.83 -23.52 28.34
CA ASN A 383 -16.38 -24.29 27.22
C ASN A 383 -15.46 -25.45 26.86
N ILE A 384 -16.04 -26.60 26.60
CA ILE A 384 -15.35 -27.72 25.96
C ILE A 384 -15.77 -27.76 24.50
N HIS A 385 -14.85 -28.10 23.60
CA HIS A 385 -15.18 -28.33 22.21
C HIS A 385 -14.66 -29.68 21.75
N ALA A 386 -15.44 -30.32 20.89
CA ALA A 386 -15.04 -31.51 20.17
C ALA A 386 -15.49 -31.38 18.72
N SER A 387 -14.61 -31.72 17.78
CA SER A 387 -14.98 -31.81 16.38
C SER A 387 -14.34 -32.99 15.68
N SER A 388 -15.03 -33.50 14.67
CA SER A 388 -14.52 -34.54 13.78
C SER A 388 -14.85 -34.18 12.35
N VAL A 389 -13.82 -34.07 11.52
CA VAL A 389 -13.92 -33.81 10.09
C VAL A 389 -13.66 -35.12 9.36
N TRP A 390 -14.55 -35.47 8.43
CA TRP A 390 -14.30 -36.48 7.42
C TRP A 390 -14.20 -35.83 6.05
N ARG A 391 -13.18 -36.19 5.28
CA ARG A 391 -13.05 -35.78 3.87
C ARG A 391 -12.44 -36.89 3.03
N ARG A 392 -12.74 -36.89 1.73
CA ARG A 392 -12.19 -37.86 0.79
C ARG A 392 -12.08 -37.29 -0.62
N TYR A 393 -10.98 -37.59 -1.31
CA TYR A 393 -10.79 -37.23 -2.71
C TYR A 393 -11.28 -38.36 -3.63
N TYR A 394 -12.21 -38.04 -4.53
CA TYR A 394 -12.62 -38.91 -5.63
C TYR A 394 -12.09 -38.34 -6.94
N ASN A 395 -11.23 -39.08 -7.62
CA ASN A 395 -10.73 -38.68 -8.93
C ASN A 395 -11.46 -39.44 -10.05
N TYR A 396 -12.12 -38.71 -10.95
CA TYR A 396 -12.76 -39.24 -12.14
C TYR A 396 -12.06 -38.70 -13.39
N THR A 397 -11.60 -39.59 -14.27
CA THR A 397 -10.91 -39.20 -15.50
C THR A 397 -11.78 -39.51 -16.71
N VAL A 398 -12.17 -38.48 -17.47
CA VAL A 398 -12.91 -38.62 -18.75
C VAL A 398 -12.12 -37.96 -19.86
N ASN A 399 -11.82 -38.69 -20.95
CA ASN A 399 -11.11 -38.15 -22.11
C ASN A 399 -9.80 -37.42 -21.76
N LYS A 400 -8.99 -38.01 -20.86
CA LYS A 400 -7.74 -37.42 -20.31
C LYS A 400 -7.92 -36.12 -19.52
N LYS A 401 -9.15 -35.78 -19.10
CA LYS A 401 -9.45 -34.69 -18.17
C LYS A 401 -9.74 -35.27 -16.80
N SER A 402 -9.04 -34.78 -15.78
CA SER A 402 -9.25 -35.17 -14.38
C SER A 402 -10.29 -34.24 -13.75
N LEU A 403 -11.23 -34.82 -13.02
CA LEU A 403 -12.20 -34.13 -12.19
C LEU A 403 -12.09 -34.74 -10.79
N ILE A 404 -11.69 -33.91 -9.83
CA ILE A 404 -11.53 -34.32 -8.44
C ILE A 404 -12.71 -33.72 -7.66
N PHE A 405 -13.45 -34.56 -6.95
CA PHE A 405 -14.47 -34.12 -5.99
C PHE A 405 -14.03 -34.44 -4.58
N GLU A 406 -14.20 -33.49 -3.67
CA GLU A 406 -13.94 -33.61 -2.23
C GLU A 406 -15.23 -33.33 -1.45
N PRO A 407 -16.04 -34.36 -1.16
CA PRO A 407 -17.02 -34.25 -0.09
C PRO A 407 -16.30 -34.08 1.26
N LYS A 408 -16.82 -33.15 2.06
CA LYS A 408 -16.33 -32.84 3.39
C LYS A 408 -17.50 -32.71 4.34
N ILE A 409 -17.44 -33.42 5.46
CA ILE A 409 -18.42 -33.37 6.54
C ILE A 409 -17.67 -33.03 7.82
N LYS A 410 -18.19 -32.08 8.59
CA LYS A 410 -17.69 -31.79 9.94
C LYS A 410 -18.82 -31.87 10.94
N LEU A 411 -18.60 -32.60 12.02
CA LEU A 411 -19.45 -32.57 13.21
C LEU A 411 -18.73 -31.73 14.27
N THR A 412 -19.45 -30.77 14.85
CA THR A 412 -18.91 -29.89 15.88
C THR A 412 -19.84 -29.87 17.07
N PHE A 413 -19.27 -29.99 18.27
CA PHE A 413 -19.95 -29.82 19.54
C PHE A 413 -19.18 -28.85 20.41
N ILE A 414 -19.87 -27.85 20.95
CA ILE A 414 -19.37 -26.92 21.97
C ILE A 414 -20.28 -27.04 23.18
N GLY A 415 -19.73 -27.46 24.31
CA GLY A 415 -20.43 -27.54 25.60
C GLY A 415 -20.09 -26.35 26.50
N GLY A 416 -20.89 -26.16 27.55
CA GLY A 416 -20.76 -25.07 28.52
C GLY A 416 -21.97 -24.12 28.48
N ASP A 417 -22.02 -23.21 29.44
CA ASP A 417 -23.10 -22.24 29.54
C ASP A 417 -22.95 -21.14 28.48
N ASP A 418 -24.09 -20.67 27.95
CA ASP A 418 -24.11 -19.47 27.11
C ASP A 418 -24.00 -18.23 28.01
N LYS A 419 -22.90 -17.48 27.80
CA LYS A 419 -22.56 -16.26 28.53
C LYS A 419 -22.45 -15.05 27.60
N ASN A 420 -22.94 -15.15 26.37
CA ASN A 420 -22.77 -14.11 25.35
C ASN A 420 -23.53 -12.82 25.71
N ASN A 421 -24.62 -12.91 26.49
CA ASN A 421 -25.34 -11.74 27.00
C ASN A 421 -24.71 -11.13 28.28
N ASP A 422 -23.82 -11.87 28.94
CA ASP A 422 -23.11 -11.41 30.15
C ASP A 422 -21.77 -10.73 29.81
N ILE A 423 -21.23 -10.96 28.61
CA ILE A 423 -19.91 -10.49 28.16
C ILE A 423 -20.10 -9.46 27.04
N PRO A 424 -19.59 -8.21 27.19
CA PRO A 424 -19.61 -7.25 26.10
C PRO A 424 -18.69 -7.73 24.96
N ASN A 425 -19.20 -7.71 23.73
CA ASN A 425 -18.44 -8.11 22.55
C ASN A 425 -17.50 -6.97 22.09
N ARG A 426 -16.18 -7.23 22.04
CA ARG A 426 -15.16 -6.27 21.57
C ARG A 426 -14.23 -6.80 20.49
N ASP A 427 -13.96 -8.09 20.50
CA ASP A 427 -13.05 -8.71 19.53
C ASP A 427 -13.70 -9.77 18.64
N SER A 428 -15.01 -10.00 18.79
CA SER A 428 -15.75 -10.95 17.96
C SER A 428 -16.55 -10.20 16.90
N SER A 429 -15.99 -10.10 15.70
CA SER A 429 -16.70 -9.52 14.55
C SER A 429 -18.01 -10.25 14.26
N ASP A 430 -18.98 -9.56 13.66
CA ASP A 430 -20.18 -10.19 13.11
C ASP A 430 -19.78 -11.40 12.24
N PHE A 431 -20.28 -12.58 12.63
CA PHE A 431 -20.00 -13.81 11.91
C PHE A 431 -20.90 -13.91 10.69
N ARG A 432 -20.30 -14.22 9.52
CA ARG A 432 -21.02 -14.57 8.31
C ARG A 432 -20.47 -15.88 7.77
N ILE A 433 -21.35 -16.83 7.48
CA ILE A 433 -20.91 -18.13 6.98
C ILE A 433 -20.38 -18.01 5.55
N ASP A 434 -19.18 -18.52 5.31
CA ASP A 434 -18.56 -18.60 4.00
C ASP A 434 -17.80 -19.93 3.81
N SER A 435 -17.22 -20.14 2.63
CA SER A 435 -16.51 -21.38 2.29
C SER A 435 -15.23 -21.59 3.12
N ALA A 436 -14.63 -20.53 3.64
CA ALA A 436 -13.39 -20.56 4.41
C ALA A 436 -13.64 -20.82 5.90
N ASN A 437 -14.76 -20.34 6.44
CA ASN A 437 -15.04 -20.38 7.88
C ASN A 437 -16.08 -21.42 8.30
N MET A 438 -16.87 -21.95 7.36
CA MET A 438 -17.95 -22.90 7.66
C MET A 438 -17.46 -24.13 8.45
N PHE A 439 -16.24 -24.60 8.18
CA PHE A 439 -15.64 -25.75 8.84
C PHE A 439 -14.77 -25.40 10.06
N LEU A 440 -14.80 -24.17 10.58
CA LEU A 440 -14.12 -23.84 11.84
C LEU A 440 -14.85 -24.45 13.04
N THR A 441 -14.12 -24.73 14.13
CA THR A 441 -14.73 -25.28 15.37
C THR A 441 -15.43 -24.16 16.13
N ASN A 442 -14.71 -23.09 16.45
CA ASN A 442 -15.33 -21.80 16.78
C ASN A 442 -15.38 -20.92 15.53
N ARG A 443 -16.56 -20.39 15.20
CA ARG A 443 -16.83 -19.62 13.99
C ARG A 443 -16.63 -18.12 14.17
N PHE A 444 -16.89 -17.64 15.37
CA PHE A 444 -16.66 -16.26 15.75
C PHE A 444 -15.16 -16.05 15.96
N GLN A 445 -14.65 -14.95 15.42
CA GLN A 445 -13.28 -14.52 15.70
C GLN A 445 -13.21 -13.98 17.13
N GLY A 446 -12.02 -13.89 17.71
CA GLY A 446 -11.86 -13.42 19.09
C GLY A 446 -12.28 -14.44 20.15
N TYR A 447 -12.55 -13.94 21.36
CA TYR A 447 -12.98 -14.77 22.49
C TYR A 447 -14.27 -14.28 23.13
N ASP A 448 -14.78 -13.08 22.84
CA ASP A 448 -15.96 -12.58 23.56
C ASP A 448 -17.23 -13.36 23.24
N TYR A 449 -17.37 -13.82 22.00
CA TYR A 449 -18.54 -14.58 21.56
C TYR A 449 -18.22 -16.05 21.33
N VAL A 450 -18.83 -16.93 22.12
CA VAL A 450 -18.71 -18.39 21.99
C VAL A 450 -20.10 -18.98 22.12
N LEU A 451 -20.57 -19.63 21.06
CA LEU A 451 -21.91 -20.19 21.01
C LEU A 451 -21.91 -21.70 21.32
N PRO A 452 -22.43 -22.14 22.49
CA PRO A 452 -22.58 -23.56 22.77
C PRO A 452 -23.63 -24.19 21.87
N GLY A 453 -23.43 -25.46 21.51
CA GLY A 453 -24.34 -26.20 20.65
C GLY A 453 -23.67 -27.27 19.82
N ALA A 454 -24.50 -28.01 19.09
CA ALA A 454 -24.09 -29.05 18.16
C ALA A 454 -24.48 -28.66 16.73
N ARG A 455 -23.58 -28.87 15.78
CA ARG A 455 -23.85 -28.65 14.35
C ARG A 455 -23.17 -29.68 13.45
N ALA A 456 -23.75 -29.87 12.28
CA ALA A 456 -23.21 -30.65 11.19
C ALA A 456 -23.04 -29.78 9.95
N ASP A 457 -21.82 -29.75 9.41
CA ASP A 457 -21.41 -28.94 8.28
C ASP A 457 -21.10 -29.86 7.11
N ILE A 458 -21.73 -29.64 5.95
CA ILE A 458 -21.58 -30.49 4.77
C ILE A 458 -21.20 -29.62 3.58
N GLY A 459 -20.07 -29.92 2.93
CA GLY A 459 -19.66 -29.25 1.71
C GLY A 459 -19.10 -30.21 0.67
N LEU A 460 -19.12 -29.75 -0.57
CA LEU A 460 -18.57 -30.44 -1.72
C LEU A 460 -17.68 -29.47 -2.49
N SER A 461 -16.39 -29.78 -2.57
CA SER A 461 -15.46 -29.11 -3.48
C SER A 461 -15.29 -29.91 -4.76
N ALA A 462 -15.10 -29.22 -5.87
CA ALA A 462 -14.82 -29.80 -7.18
C ALA A 462 -13.65 -29.06 -7.81
N PHE A 463 -12.69 -29.80 -8.35
CA PHE A 463 -11.53 -29.25 -9.05
C PHE A 463 -11.34 -29.97 -10.38
N THR A 464 -11.16 -29.21 -11.45
CA THR A 464 -10.82 -29.76 -12.77
C THR A 464 -9.96 -28.80 -13.56
N ASN A 465 -9.19 -29.33 -14.51
CA ASN A 465 -8.43 -28.51 -15.45
C ASN A 465 -8.94 -28.74 -16.87
N SER A 466 -9.33 -27.66 -17.54
CA SER A 466 -9.87 -27.63 -18.88
C SER A 466 -8.96 -26.84 -19.81
N LYS A 467 -8.77 -27.32 -21.05
CA LYS A 467 -8.02 -26.56 -22.07
C LYS A 467 -8.68 -25.21 -22.41
N ILE A 468 -10.01 -25.15 -22.34
CA ILE A 468 -10.77 -23.95 -22.69
C ILE A 468 -10.84 -22.99 -21.51
N LEU A 469 -11.22 -23.51 -20.33
CA LEU A 469 -11.51 -22.71 -19.14
C LEU A 469 -10.34 -22.60 -18.14
N GLY A 470 -9.24 -23.31 -18.38
CA GLY A 470 -8.13 -23.40 -17.42
C GLY A 470 -8.50 -24.20 -16.18
N SER A 471 -7.91 -23.83 -15.04
CA SER A 471 -8.20 -24.37 -13.73
C SER A 471 -9.58 -23.90 -13.27
N LEU A 472 -10.47 -24.84 -12.96
CA LEU A 472 -11.80 -24.58 -12.41
C LEU A 472 -11.87 -25.19 -11.02
N HIS A 473 -12.27 -24.39 -10.04
CA HIS A 473 -12.58 -24.81 -8.69
C HIS A 473 -13.97 -24.34 -8.32
N GLY A 474 -14.76 -25.22 -7.70
CA GLY A 474 -16.08 -24.93 -7.21
C GLY A 474 -16.26 -25.49 -5.81
N PHE A 475 -17.04 -24.81 -4.98
CA PHE A 475 -17.45 -25.26 -3.67
C PHE A 475 -18.92 -24.93 -3.46
N ALA A 476 -19.64 -25.83 -2.80
CA ALA A 476 -20.96 -25.56 -2.26
C ALA A 476 -21.09 -26.22 -0.89
N GLY A 477 -21.72 -25.55 0.06
CA GLY A 477 -21.89 -26.08 1.42
C GLY A 477 -23.07 -25.49 2.17
N VAL A 478 -23.49 -26.23 3.20
CA VAL A 478 -24.55 -25.85 4.12
C VAL A 478 -24.27 -26.38 5.53
N SER A 479 -24.63 -25.61 6.54
CA SER A 479 -24.50 -25.94 7.95
C SER A 479 -25.88 -26.18 8.55
N ARG A 480 -26.05 -27.27 9.29
CA ARG A 480 -27.27 -27.54 10.05
C ARG A 480 -26.97 -27.58 11.54
N ARG A 481 -27.64 -26.72 12.31
CA ARG A 481 -27.62 -26.75 13.77
C ARG A 481 -28.58 -27.80 14.29
N HIS A 482 -28.20 -28.43 15.41
CA HIS A 482 -29.01 -29.40 16.12
C HIS A 482 -29.39 -28.93 17.53
N THR A 483 -28.49 -28.20 18.20
CA THR A 483 -28.72 -27.63 19.53
C THR A 483 -28.01 -26.28 19.65
N GLY A 484 -28.42 -25.45 20.63
CA GLY A 484 -27.86 -24.11 20.85
C GLY A 484 -28.71 -23.01 20.23
N GLU A 485 -28.40 -21.76 20.58
CA GLU A 485 -29.09 -20.58 20.06
C GLU A 485 -28.75 -20.31 18.59
N VAL A 486 -29.50 -19.40 17.95
CA VAL A 486 -29.25 -18.99 16.57
C VAL A 486 -28.12 -17.97 16.56
N PRO A 487 -26.96 -18.26 15.94
CA PRO A 487 -25.92 -17.25 15.77
C PRO A 487 -26.43 -16.11 14.89
N SER A 488 -26.16 -14.86 15.28
CA SER A 488 -26.34 -13.71 14.39
C SER A 488 -25.53 -13.93 13.11
N GLY A 489 -26.15 -13.67 11.95
CA GLY A 489 -25.52 -13.81 10.64
C GLY A 489 -25.43 -15.23 10.05
N LEU A 490 -26.03 -16.24 10.70
CA LEU A 490 -26.17 -17.61 10.16
C LEU A 490 -27.14 -17.69 8.96
N THR A 491 -28.22 -16.90 9.03
CA THR A 491 -29.24 -16.74 7.98
C THR A 491 -29.71 -15.28 7.97
N ALA A 492 -30.13 -14.77 6.82
CA ALA A 492 -30.88 -13.52 6.74
C ALA A 492 -32.40 -13.71 6.97
N GLY A 493 -32.85 -14.96 7.14
CA GLY A 493 -34.25 -15.35 7.26
C GLY A 493 -34.64 -15.91 8.64
N ASN A 494 -35.83 -16.51 8.72
CA ASN A 494 -36.38 -17.04 9.98
C ASN A 494 -35.98 -18.49 10.27
N ASP A 495 -35.27 -19.17 9.36
CA ASP A 495 -34.82 -20.53 9.61
C ASP A 495 -33.78 -20.52 10.73
N LYS A 496 -34.13 -21.22 11.79
CA LYS A 496 -33.27 -21.33 12.95
C LYS A 496 -32.24 -22.42 12.70
N ASP A 497 -32.56 -23.54 12.06
CA ASP A 497 -31.71 -24.73 12.10
C ASP A 497 -30.77 -24.84 10.90
N LEU A 498 -31.18 -24.39 9.72
CA LEU A 498 -30.36 -24.49 8.51
C LEU A 498 -29.72 -23.14 8.18
N SER A 499 -28.41 -23.11 7.92
CA SER A 499 -27.73 -21.91 7.41
C SER A 499 -28.14 -21.60 5.97
N ASP A 500 -27.81 -20.39 5.51
CA ASP A 500 -27.82 -20.10 4.08
C ASP A 500 -26.87 -21.07 3.34
N TYR A 501 -27.17 -21.32 2.05
CA TYR A 501 -26.29 -22.07 1.18
C TYR A 501 -25.14 -21.17 0.75
N VAL A 502 -23.90 -21.64 0.93
CA VAL A 502 -22.70 -20.93 0.49
C VAL A 502 -22.15 -21.60 -0.75
N ALA A 503 -21.81 -20.82 -1.76
CA ALA A 503 -21.15 -21.33 -2.94
C ALA A 503 -20.03 -20.41 -3.41
N THR A 504 -18.97 -21.00 -3.97
CA THR A 504 -17.90 -20.26 -4.64
C THR A 504 -17.52 -20.96 -5.94
N VAL A 505 -17.20 -20.19 -6.96
CA VAL A 505 -16.68 -20.70 -8.24
C VAL A 505 -15.52 -19.82 -8.65
N SER A 506 -14.38 -20.43 -8.98
CA SER A 506 -13.23 -19.74 -9.54
C SER A 506 -12.75 -20.44 -10.80
N ALA A 507 -12.51 -19.68 -11.86
CA ALA A 507 -11.92 -20.13 -13.10
C ALA A 507 -10.70 -19.28 -13.42
N GLU A 508 -9.56 -19.91 -13.66
CA GLU A 508 -8.31 -19.22 -13.97
C GLU A 508 -7.63 -19.89 -15.15
N LYS A 509 -7.25 -19.08 -16.13
CA LYS A 509 -6.37 -19.49 -17.22
C LYS A 509 -5.15 -18.60 -17.23
N GLU A 510 -4.00 -19.24 -16.99
CA GLU A 510 -2.69 -18.58 -16.90
C GLU A 510 -2.49 -17.55 -18.01
N ASN A 511 -2.09 -16.34 -17.60
CA ASN A 511 -1.84 -15.17 -18.45
C ASN A 511 -3.03 -14.66 -19.30
N LEU A 512 -4.23 -15.21 -19.16
CA LEU A 512 -5.40 -14.79 -19.93
C LEU A 512 -6.47 -14.17 -19.04
N TYR A 513 -7.03 -14.91 -18.08
CA TYR A 513 -8.07 -14.37 -17.21
C TYR A 513 -8.17 -15.08 -15.86
N VAL A 514 -8.77 -14.38 -14.91
CA VAL A 514 -9.19 -14.86 -13.59
C VAL A 514 -10.64 -14.43 -13.39
N LEU A 515 -11.51 -15.40 -13.10
CA LEU A 515 -12.89 -15.21 -12.70
C LEU A 515 -13.07 -15.80 -11.31
N SER A 516 -13.68 -15.05 -10.39
CA SER A 516 -14.10 -15.55 -9.10
C SER A 516 -15.52 -15.06 -8.80
N TRP A 517 -16.34 -15.97 -8.29
CA TRP A 517 -17.66 -15.69 -7.78
C TRP A 517 -17.82 -16.35 -6.40
N SER A 518 -18.43 -15.63 -5.48
CA SER A 518 -18.89 -16.17 -4.20
C SER A 518 -20.30 -15.67 -3.94
N GLY A 519 -21.15 -16.51 -3.38
CA GLY A 519 -22.50 -16.10 -3.02
C GLY A 519 -23.08 -16.86 -1.84
N ARG A 520 -24.07 -16.23 -1.21
CA ARG A 520 -24.86 -16.77 -0.12
C ARG A 520 -26.34 -16.71 -0.51
N ILE A 521 -26.99 -17.87 -0.52
CA ILE A 521 -28.38 -18.02 -0.96
C ILE A 521 -29.22 -18.42 0.25
N ASN A 522 -30.27 -17.65 0.51
CA ASN A 522 -31.16 -17.87 1.62
C ASN A 522 -31.76 -19.27 1.57
N SER A 523 -31.69 -20.00 2.68
CA SER A 523 -32.19 -21.38 2.74
C SER A 523 -33.70 -21.51 2.59
N THR A 524 -34.45 -20.46 2.94
CA THR A 524 -35.92 -20.44 2.93
C THR A 524 -36.49 -19.72 1.71
N SER A 525 -36.05 -18.49 1.44
CA SER A 525 -36.59 -17.68 0.34
C SER A 525 -35.95 -17.98 -1.01
N SER A 526 -34.79 -18.66 -1.03
CA SER A 526 -33.95 -18.85 -2.23
C SER A 526 -33.45 -17.54 -2.87
N ASN A 527 -33.57 -16.42 -2.17
CA ASN A 527 -32.99 -15.15 -2.60
C ASN A 527 -31.46 -15.16 -2.44
N VAL A 528 -30.77 -14.37 -3.24
CA VAL A 528 -29.33 -14.17 -3.12
C VAL A 528 -29.09 -13.05 -2.12
N ASP A 529 -28.62 -13.42 -0.93
CA ASP A 529 -28.37 -12.48 0.17
C ASP A 529 -26.99 -11.79 0.03
N GLU A 530 -26.06 -12.46 -0.67
CA GLU A 530 -24.74 -11.96 -1.02
C GLU A 530 -24.31 -12.51 -2.39
N SER A 531 -23.75 -11.65 -3.22
CA SER A 531 -23.07 -12.02 -4.47
C SER A 531 -21.85 -11.13 -4.67
N ARG A 532 -20.69 -11.74 -4.86
CA ARG A 532 -19.44 -11.05 -5.20
C ARG A 532 -18.85 -11.69 -6.44
N THR A 533 -18.69 -10.91 -7.49
CA THR A 533 -18.11 -11.33 -8.76
C THR A 533 -16.91 -10.48 -9.06
N LYS A 534 -15.79 -11.10 -9.47
CA LYS A 534 -14.63 -10.40 -10.01
C LYS A 534 -14.13 -11.13 -11.24
N PHE A 535 -14.02 -10.40 -12.33
CA PHE A 535 -13.42 -10.85 -13.57
C PHE A 535 -12.23 -9.96 -13.89
N SER A 536 -11.09 -10.57 -14.21
CA SER A 536 -9.87 -9.87 -14.62
C SER A 536 -9.32 -10.56 -15.85
N THR A 537 -8.98 -9.81 -16.89
CA THR A 537 -8.44 -10.36 -18.13
C THR A 537 -7.30 -9.50 -18.64
N ASN A 538 -6.30 -10.14 -19.24
CA ASN A 538 -5.20 -9.48 -19.95
C ASN A 538 -5.44 -9.65 -21.45
N ILE A 539 -5.76 -8.56 -22.13
CA ILE A 539 -5.92 -8.50 -23.58
C ILE A 539 -4.74 -7.70 -24.12
N LEU A 540 -3.76 -8.38 -24.70
CA LEU A 540 -2.48 -7.77 -25.11
C LEU A 540 -1.81 -7.08 -23.91
N ASN A 541 -1.57 -5.76 -24.00
CA ASN A 541 -0.98 -4.94 -22.94
C ASN A 541 -2.04 -4.22 -22.09
N THR A 542 -3.30 -4.66 -22.17
CA THR A 542 -4.42 -4.07 -21.43
C THR A 542 -4.95 -5.06 -20.41
N LYS A 543 -4.90 -4.68 -19.13
CA LYS A 543 -5.59 -5.38 -18.04
C LYS A 543 -6.95 -4.73 -17.80
N LEU A 544 -8.01 -5.49 -17.99
CA LEU A 544 -9.38 -5.10 -17.66
C LEU A 544 -9.82 -5.86 -16.41
N THR A 545 -10.37 -5.15 -15.42
CA THR A 545 -11.00 -5.72 -14.24
C THR A 545 -12.42 -5.21 -14.13
N VAL A 546 -13.37 -6.12 -13.94
CA VAL A 546 -14.77 -5.83 -13.65
C VAL A 546 -15.12 -6.53 -12.35
N ALA A 547 -15.69 -5.81 -11.40
CA ALA A 547 -16.18 -6.35 -10.14
C ALA A 547 -17.62 -5.91 -9.90
N HIS A 548 -18.39 -6.79 -9.28
CA HIS A 548 -19.76 -6.52 -8.84
C HIS A 548 -19.93 -7.11 -7.45
N THR A 549 -20.52 -6.34 -6.54
CA THR A 549 -20.81 -6.73 -5.17
C THR A 549 -22.26 -6.37 -4.89
N GLN A 550 -23.05 -7.33 -4.40
CA GLN A 550 -24.41 -7.13 -3.94
C GLN A 550 -24.53 -7.74 -2.54
N LEU A 551 -24.98 -6.94 -1.58
CA LEU A 551 -25.21 -7.33 -0.19
C LEU A 551 -26.58 -6.83 0.23
N THR A 552 -27.42 -7.72 0.74
CA THR A 552 -28.71 -7.33 1.33
C THR A 552 -28.52 -6.55 2.63
N GLN A 553 -29.49 -5.74 3.06
CA GLN A 553 -29.45 -4.98 4.31
C GLN A 553 -29.16 -5.88 5.50
N ASN A 554 -29.73 -7.09 5.51
CA ASN A 554 -29.50 -8.09 6.57
C ASN A 554 -28.04 -8.57 6.64
N TYR A 555 -27.15 -8.11 5.76
CA TYR A 555 -25.71 -8.35 5.78
C TYR A 555 -24.98 -7.63 6.92
N PHE A 556 -25.43 -6.47 7.39
CA PHE A 556 -24.95 -5.88 8.65
C PHE A 556 -26.13 -5.57 9.57
N THR A 557 -25.98 -5.84 10.87
CA THR A 557 -27.03 -5.52 11.86
C THR A 557 -27.33 -4.01 11.93
N SER A 558 -26.35 -3.18 11.57
CA SER A 558 -26.42 -1.72 11.52
C SER A 558 -26.57 -1.16 10.09
N ALA A 559 -26.79 -1.97 9.06
CA ALA A 559 -26.92 -1.44 7.69
C ALA A 559 -28.21 -0.62 7.52
N ASP A 560 -28.06 0.57 6.95
CA ASP A 560 -29.17 1.46 6.61
C ASP A 560 -29.97 0.98 5.38
N GLY A 561 -29.42 0.09 4.55
CA GLY A 561 -30.06 -0.45 3.36
C GLY A 561 -29.25 -1.54 2.65
N ASP A 562 -29.75 -2.01 1.51
CA ASP A 562 -29.01 -2.89 0.59
C ASP A 562 -27.83 -2.13 -0.02
N LEU A 563 -26.70 -2.82 -0.22
CA LEU A 563 -25.54 -2.33 -0.95
C LEU A 563 -25.41 -3.06 -2.28
N GLU A 564 -25.31 -2.32 -3.37
CA GLU A 564 -24.94 -2.88 -4.66
C GLU A 564 -23.91 -1.97 -5.34
N GLU A 565 -22.77 -2.52 -5.74
CA GLU A 565 -21.68 -1.76 -6.34
C GLU A 565 -21.14 -2.47 -7.58
N ALA A 566 -20.79 -1.68 -8.59
CA ALA A 566 -20.01 -2.15 -9.72
C ALA A 566 -18.73 -1.35 -9.85
N THR A 567 -17.63 -2.01 -10.18
CA THR A 567 -16.34 -1.35 -10.45
C THR A 567 -15.79 -1.84 -11.77
N VAL A 568 -15.34 -0.91 -12.61
CA VAL A 568 -14.60 -1.21 -13.83
C VAL A 568 -13.27 -0.48 -13.78
N SER A 569 -12.18 -1.23 -13.88
CA SER A 569 -10.82 -0.70 -13.92
C SER A 569 -10.10 -1.18 -15.17
N VAL A 570 -9.45 -0.25 -15.87
CA VAL A 570 -8.66 -0.50 -17.07
C VAL A 570 -7.24 0.01 -16.84
N SER A 571 -6.25 -0.82 -17.09
CA SER A 571 -4.84 -0.45 -17.09
C SER A 571 -4.22 -0.84 -18.42
N GLN A 572 -3.70 0.11 -19.18
CA GLN A 572 -3.08 -0.12 -20.47
C GLN A 572 -1.64 0.38 -20.46
N SER A 573 -0.72 -0.52 -20.79
CA SER A 573 0.68 -0.18 -21.02
C SER A 573 0.91 -0.03 -22.52
N LEU A 574 1.20 1.20 -22.94
CA LEU A 574 1.53 1.53 -24.32
C LEU A 574 3.04 1.45 -24.52
N ASN A 575 3.49 1.56 -25.78
CA ASN A 575 4.91 1.71 -26.09
C ASN A 575 5.48 2.98 -25.44
N ASN A 576 6.80 3.03 -25.26
CA ASN A 576 7.52 4.15 -24.64
C ASN A 576 7.17 4.39 -23.16
N ASN A 577 6.82 3.31 -22.43
CA ASN A 577 6.52 3.32 -21.00
C ASN A 577 5.43 4.33 -20.58
N ILE A 578 4.42 4.53 -21.43
CA ILE A 578 3.20 5.25 -21.09
C ILE A 578 2.21 4.25 -20.47
N ASN A 579 1.78 4.53 -19.24
CA ASN A 579 0.78 3.76 -18.52
C ASN A 579 -0.48 4.60 -18.33
N LEU A 580 -1.60 4.08 -18.82
CA LEU A 580 -2.92 4.64 -18.63
C LEU A 580 -3.67 3.79 -17.62
N ARG A 581 -4.26 4.41 -16.59
CA ARG A 581 -5.15 3.73 -15.64
C ARG A 581 -6.43 4.52 -15.51
N ALA A 582 -7.56 3.84 -15.59
CA ALA A 582 -8.87 4.40 -15.34
C ALA A 582 -9.63 3.47 -14.40
N SER A 583 -10.35 4.02 -13.44
CA SER A 583 -11.29 3.27 -12.61
C SER A 583 -12.57 4.07 -12.41
N GLN A 584 -13.69 3.37 -12.48
CA GLN A 584 -15.01 3.92 -12.19
C GLN A 584 -15.75 2.97 -11.26
N ASN A 585 -16.25 3.53 -10.18
CA ASN A 585 -17.11 2.85 -9.23
C ASN A 585 -18.54 3.41 -9.40
N TRP A 586 -19.52 2.53 -9.40
CA TRP A 586 -20.93 2.88 -9.42
C TRP A 586 -21.59 2.28 -8.20
N ASP A 587 -22.39 3.08 -7.52
CA ASP A 587 -23.37 2.60 -6.56
C ASP A 587 -24.68 2.33 -7.34
N LEU A 588 -25.11 1.08 -7.25
CA LEU A 588 -26.28 0.48 -7.89
C LEU A 588 -27.43 0.24 -6.89
N SER A 589 -27.24 0.64 -5.63
CA SER A 589 -28.18 0.38 -4.54
C SER A 589 -29.54 1.03 -4.82
N ASN A 590 -30.60 0.41 -4.31
CA ASN A 590 -31.98 0.90 -4.46
C ASN A 590 -32.41 1.13 -5.93
N SER A 591 -31.85 0.37 -6.89
CA SER A 591 -32.12 0.52 -8.33
C SER A 591 -31.73 1.88 -8.91
N MET A 592 -30.90 2.65 -8.22
CA MET A 592 -30.31 3.89 -8.73
C MET A 592 -28.95 3.58 -9.35
N VAL A 593 -28.54 4.32 -10.38
CA VAL A 593 -27.17 4.21 -10.92
C VAL A 593 -26.48 5.53 -10.64
N SER A 594 -25.74 5.57 -9.54
CA SER A 594 -24.99 6.76 -9.12
C SER A 594 -23.50 6.55 -9.35
N ARG A 595 -22.81 7.59 -9.81
CA ARG A 595 -21.35 7.56 -9.96
C ARG A 595 -20.73 7.90 -8.62
N ASP A 596 -20.09 6.91 -8.04
CA ASP A 596 -19.38 7.00 -6.79
C ASP A 596 -17.98 7.59 -7.05
N LYS A 597 -16.91 6.79 -6.99
CA LYS A 597 -15.53 7.24 -7.25
C LYS A 597 -15.12 7.13 -8.73
N SER A 598 -14.44 8.16 -9.25
CA SER A 598 -13.86 8.17 -10.59
C SER A 598 -12.38 8.54 -10.52
N SER A 599 -11.51 7.76 -11.16
CA SER A 599 -10.08 8.09 -11.23
C SER A 599 -9.52 7.83 -12.62
N PHE A 600 -8.60 8.71 -13.03
CA PHE A 600 -7.88 8.58 -14.29
C PHE A 600 -6.43 9.05 -14.10
N ILE A 601 -5.48 8.21 -14.47
CA ILE A 601 -4.05 8.47 -14.32
C ILE A 601 -3.36 8.18 -15.65
N ILE A 602 -2.62 9.17 -16.13
CA ILE A 602 -1.63 9.02 -17.21
C ILE A 602 -0.27 9.17 -16.56
N SER A 603 0.60 8.18 -16.72
CA SER A 603 1.99 8.26 -16.27
C SER A 603 2.92 7.90 -17.42
N TRP A 604 3.86 8.78 -17.72
CA TRP A 604 4.91 8.56 -18.72
C TRP A 604 6.27 8.60 -18.03
N SER A 605 6.83 7.42 -17.73
CA SER A 605 8.03 7.29 -16.89
C SER A 605 9.33 7.56 -17.64
N ASP A 606 9.46 7.09 -18.88
CA ASP A 606 10.60 7.44 -19.75
C ASP A 606 10.52 8.92 -20.15
N GLY A 607 9.28 9.43 -20.25
CA GLY A 607 9.06 10.82 -20.54
C GLY A 607 9.49 11.24 -21.94
N LEU A 608 9.60 12.55 -22.13
CA LEU A 608 10.06 13.14 -23.38
C LEU A 608 11.60 13.13 -23.41
N GLN A 609 12.19 12.49 -24.42
CA GLN A 609 13.65 12.43 -24.65
C GLN A 609 14.45 11.88 -23.45
N ASP A 610 13.88 10.94 -22.68
CA ASP A 610 14.49 10.33 -21.48
C ASP A 610 14.94 11.32 -20.40
N CYS A 611 14.34 12.51 -20.37
CA CYS A 611 14.73 13.60 -19.48
C CYS A 611 13.59 14.38 -18.82
N LEU A 612 12.33 14.14 -19.22
CA LEU A 612 11.14 14.80 -18.64
C LEU A 612 9.98 13.81 -18.52
N ALA A 613 9.78 13.25 -17.33
CA ALA A 613 8.62 12.42 -17.03
C ALA A 613 7.40 13.29 -16.66
N LEU A 614 6.21 12.79 -16.99
CA LEU A 614 4.93 13.48 -16.79
C LEU A 614 3.93 12.54 -16.13
N SER A 615 3.21 13.04 -15.13
CA SER A 615 2.04 12.38 -14.59
C SER A 615 0.87 13.34 -14.53
N LEU A 616 -0.28 12.91 -15.05
CA LEU A 616 -1.57 13.59 -14.94
C LEU A 616 -2.51 12.69 -14.15
N ARG A 617 -3.18 13.24 -13.15
CA ARG A 617 -4.19 12.53 -12.36
C ARG A 617 -5.46 13.37 -12.31
N TYR A 618 -6.58 12.70 -12.51
CA TYR A 618 -7.92 13.17 -12.20
C TYR A 618 -8.52 12.22 -11.17
N GLU A 619 -9.16 12.79 -10.16
CA GLU A 619 -9.88 12.04 -9.15
C GLU A 619 -11.14 12.80 -8.75
N ARG A 620 -12.24 12.08 -8.63
CA ARG A 620 -13.49 12.56 -8.04
C ARG A 620 -13.85 11.63 -6.92
N ASP A 621 -13.79 12.15 -5.70
CA ASP A 621 -14.18 11.43 -4.49
C ASP A 621 -15.59 11.88 -4.05
N PRO A 622 -16.58 10.98 -4.00
CA PRO A 622 -17.93 11.28 -3.56
C PRO A 622 -18.07 11.32 -2.03
N GLU A 623 -17.02 10.99 -1.27
CA GLU A 623 -17.09 11.01 0.18
C GLU A 623 -17.33 12.45 0.68
N SER A 624 -18.36 12.60 1.51
CA SER A 624 -18.67 13.86 2.17
C SER A 624 -18.79 13.62 3.66
N ASP A 625 -18.06 14.41 4.45
CA ASP A 625 -18.09 14.38 5.91
C ASP A 625 -17.88 15.81 6.42
N ARG A 626 -18.88 16.36 7.10
CA ARG A 626 -18.91 17.72 7.67
C ARG A 626 -18.45 18.80 6.67
N ASP A 627 -17.17 19.13 6.68
CA ASP A 627 -16.55 20.17 5.87
C ASP A 627 -15.85 19.67 4.59
N ILE A 628 -15.76 18.35 4.42
CA ILE A 628 -15.34 17.66 3.20
C ILE A 628 -16.53 17.63 2.24
N LYS A 629 -16.30 18.16 1.03
CA LYS A 629 -17.29 18.17 -0.05
C LYS A 629 -16.83 17.26 -1.17
N ILE A 630 -17.80 16.74 -1.91
CA ILE A 630 -17.56 16.08 -3.20
C ILE A 630 -16.85 17.06 -4.11
N THR A 631 -15.60 16.77 -4.46
CA THR A 631 -14.79 17.62 -5.32
C THR A 631 -14.09 16.83 -6.39
N GLU A 632 -13.77 17.52 -7.48
CA GLU A 632 -12.87 17.02 -8.50
C GLU A 632 -11.48 17.60 -8.29
N THR A 633 -10.48 16.72 -8.30
CA THR A 633 -9.07 17.09 -8.15
C THR A 633 -8.32 16.73 -9.42
N TYR A 634 -7.60 17.71 -9.95
CA TYR A 634 -6.70 17.56 -11.08
C TYR A 634 -5.28 17.81 -10.61
N GLN A 635 -4.36 16.89 -10.88
CA GLN A 635 -2.97 16.98 -10.45
C GLN A 635 -2.03 16.82 -11.65
N ILE A 636 -1.01 17.69 -11.70
CA ILE A 636 0.05 17.67 -12.70
C ILE A 636 1.39 17.57 -11.97
N LEU A 637 2.15 16.54 -12.32
CA LEU A 637 3.52 16.34 -11.84
C LEU A 637 4.46 16.27 -13.05
N LEU A 638 5.48 17.13 -13.02
CA LEU A 638 6.59 17.13 -13.97
C LEU A 638 7.84 16.64 -13.26
N ASN A 639 8.64 15.78 -13.89
CA ASN A 639 9.89 15.31 -13.33
C ASN A 639 11.03 15.46 -14.35
N PHE A 640 11.88 16.46 -14.13
CA PHE A 640 13.07 16.78 -14.89
C PHE A 640 14.27 15.98 -14.35
N LYS A 641 14.90 15.19 -15.21
CA LYS A 641 16.10 14.42 -14.87
C LYS A 641 17.21 15.34 -14.33
N TYR A 642 17.80 14.99 -13.18
CA TYR A 642 18.79 15.80 -12.44
C TYR A 642 18.32 17.12 -11.83
N LEU A 643 17.10 17.59 -12.09
CA LEU A 643 16.55 18.81 -11.50
C LEU A 643 15.41 18.49 -10.55
N GLY A 644 15.67 17.63 -9.55
CA GLY A 644 14.76 17.49 -8.41
C GLY A 644 13.70 16.40 -8.52
N GLY A 645 14.02 15.24 -9.10
CA GLY A 645 13.15 14.06 -9.00
C GLY A 645 13.89 12.73 -8.91
N VAL A 646 13.23 11.78 -8.26
CA VAL A 646 13.62 10.36 -8.29
C VAL A 646 13.17 9.82 -9.64
N LEU A 647 14.06 9.23 -10.42
CA LEU A 647 13.66 8.49 -11.62
C LEU A 647 12.72 7.36 -11.16
N MET A 648 11.44 7.45 -11.52
CA MET A 648 10.50 6.34 -11.34
C MET A 648 10.96 5.21 -12.25
N LYS A 649 11.81 4.32 -11.72
CA LYS A 649 12.12 3.05 -12.35
C LYS A 649 11.08 2.00 -11.98
#